data_AF-G8NXB2-F1
#
_entry.id   AF-G8NXB2-F1
#
_cell.length_a   1.000
_cell.length_b   1.000
_cell.length_c   1.000
_cell.angle_alpha   90.00
_cell.angle_beta   90.00
_cell.angle_gamma   90.00
#
_symmetry.space_group_name_H-M   'P 1'
#
loop_
_entity.id
_entity.type
_entity.pdbx_description
1 polymer ?
#
loop_
_entity_poly.entity_id
_entity_poly.type
_entity_poly.pdbx_seq_one_letter_code
_entity_poly.pdbx_strand_id
1 'polypeptide(L)'
;MKNITILIACLLAGTQLGCTQSLSPQSAAQQSTSTAPTVIITTSPSTVTAGQSIQLKWAVTNATSVTINGEKKALTGLTLGIPTKSTSFTLVASNATKTVTAVATVTVKAATQTTPPPTTPPPTTPPPTTGSTTSGAPHIHYTDINVGSGTGGDDGNGAYVRIFGDHFGASQGSSTVKLGGNLVTNCSLCSWSDTTIIAQLGSAATTGSLQVTVDGLPSNGYPFTVTPTTIVFVSAKGLDTNSGTFTSPFKTWRAAFNSLTSKDNSSPAQNAIIYLEPGVAVNVDDGRGYNATVSTDLGGSSPTKQLAIVGYPGGTVNVGSTSVANGIHGWGKYLTIANLTIIGGNSAIDDEAGNVRIINNSLSCPAPPSGLGGTACVLGETGAPTDTWVFQGNNVNNTGGNVDKTYHAVYFSSNVNHADVGWNNIGQNFKGYCRSIMFHATTGANLYDLHVHDNVITGGYCDGIGFASVDPSKGVVEAYNNVLSHIALASNPYGVANEVGIAVNSDPAGSSSGAVQVYNNTVVDAGQYATGHQNGCFGVVTAGAGLVLTNNICSQTSSAEPYIESGSENVSGTNNLWFGAGTSPSWDARPVSTNPAFVSTTNFDLQSNSPALKAGSTSKLSATDVLGDVRPDPPAIGAYE
;
A
#
# COMPACT_ATOMS: atom_id res chain seq x y z
N MET A 1 -56.19 -29.10 11.36
CA MET A 1 -57.34 -29.42 12.24
C MET A 1 -57.84 -28.12 12.86
N LYS A 2 -59.16 -27.83 12.83
CA LYS A 2 -59.88 -26.76 13.58
C LYS A 2 -59.37 -25.30 13.35
N ASN A 3 -60.14 -24.24 13.09
CA ASN A 3 -61.58 -23.87 13.07
C ASN A 3 -61.69 -22.57 12.21
N ILE A 4 -62.82 -21.96 11.77
CA ILE A 4 -64.27 -22.23 11.61
C ILE A 4 -64.77 -21.16 10.57
N THR A 5 -65.51 -21.46 9.49
CA THR A 5 -66.99 -21.43 9.33
C THR A 5 -67.64 -20.06 9.72
N ILE A 6 -68.45 -19.35 8.90
CA ILE A 6 -69.83 -19.66 8.47
C ILE A 6 -70.35 -18.75 7.31
N LEU A 7 -71.10 -19.38 6.39
CA LEU A 7 -72.19 -18.95 5.44
C LEU A 7 -72.23 -17.63 4.62
N ILE A 8 -72.89 -17.81 3.45
CA ILE A 8 -73.50 -16.83 2.52
C ILE A 8 -75.04 -17.08 2.51
N ALA A 9 -75.89 -16.07 2.31
CA ALA A 9 -77.29 -16.27 1.86
C ALA A 9 -77.95 -14.99 1.25
N CYS A 10 -78.98 -15.22 0.42
CA CYS A 10 -79.91 -14.26 -0.24
C CYS A 10 -79.33 -13.39 -1.39
N LEU A 11 -79.73 -13.48 -2.67
CA LEU A 11 -81.02 -13.68 -3.40
C LEU A 11 -81.97 -12.45 -3.42
N LEU A 12 -82.73 -12.15 -4.50
CA LEU A 12 -82.54 -12.33 -5.97
C LEU A 12 -83.73 -11.66 -6.72
N ALA A 13 -83.50 -10.68 -7.61
CA ALA A 13 -84.37 -10.24 -8.74
C ALA A 13 -83.80 -8.93 -9.34
N GLY A 14 -83.92 -8.61 -10.63
CA GLY A 14 -84.40 -9.37 -11.79
C GLY A 14 -84.56 -8.46 -13.03
N THR A 15 -84.32 -9.00 -14.24
CA THR A 15 -84.51 -8.41 -15.60
C THR A 15 -83.79 -7.08 -15.93
N GLN A 16 -83.41 -6.72 -17.17
CA GLN A 16 -83.18 -7.46 -18.43
C GLN A 16 -82.21 -6.65 -19.33
N LEU A 17 -81.55 -7.30 -20.31
CA LEU A 17 -81.05 -6.77 -21.61
C LEU A 17 -80.21 -5.47 -21.67
N GLY A 18 -79.07 -5.50 -22.37
CA GLY A 18 -78.59 -4.30 -23.10
C GLY A 18 -77.07 -4.10 -23.23
N CYS A 19 -76.56 -4.31 -24.45
CA CYS A 19 -75.34 -3.78 -25.07
C CYS A 19 -74.26 -3.04 -24.23
N THR A 20 -73.06 -3.63 -24.25
CA THR A 20 -71.73 -3.02 -24.18
C THR A 20 -71.62 -1.51 -24.52
N GLN A 21 -71.05 -0.72 -23.60
CA GLN A 21 -70.07 0.34 -23.92
C GLN A 21 -69.01 0.46 -22.81
N SER A 22 -67.88 1.08 -23.15
CA SER A 22 -66.72 1.30 -22.28
C SER A 22 -67.03 2.26 -21.13
N LEU A 23 -66.66 1.88 -19.90
CA LEU A 23 -66.48 2.81 -18.79
C LEU A 23 -64.99 2.90 -18.44
N SER A 24 -64.41 4.09 -18.65
CA SER A 24 -63.08 4.42 -18.19
C SER A 24 -63.06 4.54 -16.65
N PRO A 25 -62.03 4.02 -15.95
CA PRO A 25 -61.85 4.29 -14.53
C PRO A 25 -61.46 5.77 -14.36
N GLN A 26 -62.41 6.59 -13.92
CA GLN A 26 -62.16 7.98 -13.54
C GLN A 26 -61.16 8.01 -12.38
N SER A 27 -60.21 8.96 -12.42
CA SER A 27 -59.02 8.95 -11.56
C SER A 27 -59.34 9.17 -10.07
N ALA A 28 -59.47 8.08 -9.32
CA ALA A 28 -59.25 8.09 -7.88
C ALA A 28 -57.75 8.30 -7.62
N ALA A 29 -57.32 9.56 -7.60
CA ALA A 29 -55.96 9.92 -7.24
C ALA A 29 -55.71 9.58 -5.77
N GLN A 30 -55.18 8.39 -5.50
CA GLN A 30 -54.54 8.09 -4.22
C GLN A 30 -53.37 9.06 -4.06
N GLN A 31 -53.61 10.14 -3.32
CA GLN A 31 -52.60 11.12 -2.97
C GLN A 31 -51.65 10.48 -1.95
N SER A 32 -50.75 9.63 -2.43
CA SER A 32 -49.76 8.96 -1.60
C SER A 32 -48.93 10.03 -0.90
N THR A 33 -49.06 10.11 0.42
CA THR A 33 -48.34 11.06 1.26
C THR A 33 -46.89 10.63 1.38
N SER A 34 -46.13 10.80 0.28
CA SER A 34 -44.72 10.46 0.17
C SER A 34 -43.97 11.00 1.39
N THR A 35 -43.42 10.09 2.18
CA THR A 35 -42.57 10.41 3.31
C THR A 35 -41.36 11.19 2.79
N ALA A 36 -40.96 12.24 3.52
CA ALA A 36 -39.74 12.96 3.14
C ALA A 36 -38.52 12.01 3.25
N PRO A 37 -37.50 12.18 2.40
CA PRO A 37 -36.21 11.53 2.61
C PRO A 37 -35.65 11.81 4.00
N THR A 38 -35.22 10.76 4.71
CA THR A 38 -34.44 10.91 5.95
C THR A 38 -32.97 10.76 5.61
N VAL A 39 -32.13 11.68 6.09
CA VAL A 39 -30.71 11.75 5.73
C VAL A 39 -29.84 11.75 6.99
N ILE A 40 -28.79 10.94 6.99
CA ILE A 40 -27.64 11.03 7.88
C ILE A 40 -26.40 11.18 7.00
N ILE A 41 -25.54 12.16 7.28
CA ILE A 41 -24.20 12.29 6.70
C ILE A 41 -23.24 12.74 7.80
N THR A 42 -22.07 12.09 7.90
CA THR A 42 -21.08 12.33 8.96
C THR A 42 -19.65 12.24 8.43
N THR A 43 -18.74 12.96 9.07
CA THR A 43 -17.30 12.99 8.81
C THR A 43 -16.54 12.50 10.04
N SER A 44 -15.58 11.59 9.86
CA SER A 44 -14.82 10.98 10.96
C SER A 44 -13.34 10.84 10.59
N PRO A 45 -12.42 11.56 11.27
CA PRO A 45 -12.69 12.69 12.16
C PRO A 45 -13.32 13.88 11.40
N SER A 46 -14.05 14.74 12.12
CA SER A 46 -14.65 15.97 11.57
C SER A 46 -13.70 17.18 11.60
N THR A 47 -12.50 17.02 12.14
CA THR A 47 -11.44 18.04 12.19
C THR A 47 -10.07 17.38 12.05
N VAL A 48 -9.23 17.92 11.17
CA VAL A 48 -7.92 17.37 10.77
C VAL A 48 -6.90 18.49 10.52
N THR A 49 -5.63 18.16 10.31
CA THR A 49 -4.69 19.00 9.55
C THR A 49 -4.73 18.67 8.06
N ALA A 50 -4.21 19.55 7.21
CA ALA A 50 -4.13 19.29 5.77
C ALA A 50 -3.31 18.01 5.50
N GLY A 51 -3.73 17.19 4.53
CA GLY A 51 -3.07 15.93 4.18
C GLY A 51 -3.48 14.71 5.02
N GLN A 52 -4.24 14.88 6.11
CA GLN A 52 -4.81 13.75 6.85
C GLN A 52 -6.09 13.22 6.20
N SER A 53 -6.34 11.92 6.33
CA SER A 53 -7.52 11.26 5.79
C SER A 53 -8.76 11.40 6.69
N ILE A 54 -9.94 11.42 6.07
CA ILE A 54 -11.24 11.37 6.73
C ILE A 54 -12.13 10.30 6.07
N GLN A 55 -12.99 9.68 6.87
CA GLN A 55 -14.13 8.91 6.40
C GLN A 55 -15.37 9.81 6.27
N LEU A 56 -15.93 9.90 5.08
CA LEU A 56 -17.25 10.49 4.82
C LEU A 56 -18.27 9.36 4.68
N LYS A 57 -19.24 9.30 5.60
CA LYS A 57 -20.26 8.25 5.66
C LYS A 57 -21.65 8.84 5.53
N TRP A 58 -22.56 8.17 4.81
CA TRP A 58 -23.96 8.59 4.71
C TRP A 58 -24.93 7.41 4.66
N ALA A 59 -26.17 7.68 5.07
CA ALA A 59 -27.30 6.78 4.97
C ALA A 59 -28.58 7.57 4.70
N VAL A 60 -29.35 7.15 3.71
CA VAL A 60 -30.59 7.81 3.27
C VAL A 60 -31.72 6.78 3.15
N THR A 61 -32.89 7.13 3.68
CA THR A 61 -34.13 6.36 3.48
C THR A 61 -35.21 7.24 2.84
N ASN A 62 -36.24 6.62 2.25
CA ASN A 62 -37.35 7.29 1.53
C ASN A 62 -36.92 8.17 0.33
N ALA A 63 -35.72 7.97 -0.22
CA ALA A 63 -35.23 8.59 -1.46
C ALA A 63 -35.10 7.58 -2.59
N THR A 64 -35.27 8.04 -3.83
CA THR A 64 -34.95 7.27 -5.06
C THR A 64 -33.59 7.67 -5.65
N SER A 65 -33.06 8.82 -5.24
CA SER A 65 -31.78 9.35 -5.69
C SER A 65 -31.09 10.14 -4.58
N VAL A 66 -29.76 10.07 -4.54
CA VAL A 66 -28.93 10.93 -3.71
C VAL A 66 -27.73 11.44 -4.51
N THR A 67 -27.36 12.70 -4.26
CA THR A 67 -26.08 13.27 -4.72
C THR A 67 -25.28 13.80 -3.54
N ILE A 68 -23.95 13.84 -3.65
CA ILE A 68 -23.07 14.57 -2.74
C ILE A 68 -22.23 15.53 -3.58
N ASN A 69 -22.24 16.83 -3.24
CA ASN A 69 -21.61 17.90 -4.03
C ASN A 69 -22.01 17.90 -5.52
N GLY A 70 -23.23 17.45 -5.83
CA GLY A 70 -23.77 17.32 -7.19
C GLY A 70 -23.55 15.94 -7.83
N GLU A 71 -22.54 15.18 -7.41
CA GLU A 71 -22.27 13.84 -7.94
C GLU A 71 -23.28 12.81 -7.42
N LYS A 72 -23.86 11.99 -8.31
CA LYS A 72 -24.78 10.90 -7.94
C LYS A 72 -24.06 9.80 -7.16
N LYS A 73 -24.63 9.35 -6.03
CA LYS A 73 -24.11 8.28 -5.17
C LYS A 73 -25.19 7.24 -4.86
N ALA A 74 -24.82 6.12 -4.24
CA ALA A 74 -25.77 5.15 -3.69
C ALA A 74 -26.45 5.69 -2.43
N LEU A 75 -27.65 5.20 -2.07
CA LEU A 75 -28.44 5.70 -0.92
C LEU A 75 -27.72 5.54 0.44
N THR A 76 -26.83 4.57 0.54
CA THR A 76 -25.95 4.34 1.69
C THR A 76 -24.51 4.26 1.18
N GLY A 77 -23.54 4.77 1.93
CA GLY A 77 -22.14 4.66 1.51
C GLY A 77 -21.12 5.19 2.50
N LEU A 78 -19.87 4.93 2.14
CA LEU A 78 -18.65 5.34 2.83
C LEU A 78 -17.62 5.68 1.75
N THR A 79 -16.86 6.75 1.93
CA THR A 79 -15.71 7.08 1.08
C THR A 79 -14.60 7.71 1.91
N LEU A 80 -13.36 7.62 1.43
CA LEU A 80 -12.20 8.27 2.03
C LEU A 80 -11.90 9.56 1.26
N GLY A 81 -11.46 10.59 1.98
CA GLY A 81 -10.99 11.84 1.39
C GLY A 81 -9.79 12.39 2.14
N ILE A 82 -8.98 13.21 1.47
CA ILE A 82 -7.79 13.86 2.05
C ILE A 82 -7.94 15.39 1.86
N PRO A 83 -8.76 16.07 2.67
CA PRO A 83 -9.03 17.49 2.49
C PRO A 83 -7.83 18.35 2.89
N THR A 84 -7.28 19.09 1.93
CA THR A 84 -6.22 20.10 2.16
C THR A 84 -6.77 21.46 2.62
N LYS A 85 -8.08 21.68 2.52
CA LYS A 85 -8.82 22.89 2.97
C LYS A 85 -10.15 22.49 3.59
N SER A 86 -10.67 23.30 4.53
CA SER A 86 -11.96 23.07 5.17
C SER A 86 -13.07 22.92 4.13
N THR A 87 -13.76 21.76 4.14
CA THR A 87 -14.63 21.32 3.05
C THR A 87 -15.98 20.87 3.60
N SER A 88 -17.06 21.32 2.94
CA SER A 88 -18.43 20.88 3.23
C SER A 88 -18.93 19.93 2.16
N PHE A 89 -19.46 18.80 2.58
CA PHE A 89 -20.08 17.78 1.76
C PHE A 89 -21.60 17.95 1.84
N THR A 90 -22.18 18.53 0.79
CA THR A 90 -23.62 18.79 0.68
C THR A 90 -24.30 17.61 0.02
N LEU A 91 -25.04 16.83 0.82
CA LEU A 91 -25.85 15.72 0.36
C LEU A 91 -27.26 16.21 0.04
N VAL A 92 -27.75 15.90 -1.16
CA VAL A 92 -29.13 16.17 -1.60
C VAL A 92 -29.81 14.83 -1.90
N ALA A 93 -30.84 14.49 -1.13
CA ALA A 93 -31.63 13.27 -1.28
C ALA A 93 -33.03 13.61 -1.80
N SER A 94 -33.51 12.89 -2.82
CA SER A 94 -34.79 13.18 -3.47
C SER A 94 -35.62 11.94 -3.77
N ASN A 95 -36.94 12.11 -3.74
CA ASN A 95 -37.93 11.19 -4.28
C ASN A 95 -38.87 11.94 -5.25
N ALA A 96 -39.87 11.24 -5.80
CA ALA A 96 -40.79 11.76 -6.81
C ALA A 96 -41.60 13.03 -6.42
N THR A 97 -41.55 13.46 -5.15
CA THR A 97 -42.31 14.65 -4.67
C THR A 97 -41.56 15.55 -3.70
N LYS A 98 -40.44 15.09 -3.10
CA LYS A 98 -39.74 15.80 -2.02
C LYS A 98 -38.23 15.64 -2.13
N THR A 99 -37.52 16.69 -1.73
CA THR A 99 -36.05 16.75 -1.64
C THR A 99 -35.67 17.23 -0.25
N VAL A 100 -34.61 16.65 0.33
CA VAL A 100 -34.02 17.03 1.62
C VAL A 100 -32.52 17.15 1.45
N THR A 101 -31.94 18.19 2.04
CA THR A 101 -30.50 18.48 1.98
C THR A 101 -29.91 18.39 3.38
N ALA A 102 -28.72 17.79 3.49
CA ALA A 102 -27.91 17.79 4.71
C ALA A 102 -26.45 18.10 4.36
N VAL A 103 -25.68 18.58 5.34
CA VAL A 103 -24.27 18.93 5.17
C VAL A 103 -23.44 18.31 6.29
N ALA A 104 -22.33 17.67 5.94
CA ALA A 104 -21.25 17.38 6.89
C ALA A 104 -20.01 18.17 6.49
N THR A 105 -19.32 18.76 7.47
CA THR A 105 -18.13 19.58 7.24
C THR A 105 -16.90 18.91 7.86
N VAL A 106 -15.77 19.01 7.17
CA VAL A 106 -14.45 18.76 7.76
C VAL A 106 -13.77 20.10 7.94
N THR A 107 -13.37 20.39 9.18
CA THR A 107 -12.54 21.55 9.49
C THR A 107 -11.08 21.16 9.33
N VAL A 108 -10.39 21.76 8.36
CA VAL A 108 -8.93 21.66 8.27
C VAL A 108 -8.34 22.78 9.12
N LYS A 109 -7.65 22.40 10.20
CA LYS A 109 -6.89 23.32 11.04
C LYS A 109 -5.76 23.92 10.19
N ALA A 110 -5.69 25.25 10.15
CA ALA A 110 -4.48 25.92 9.69
C ALA A 110 -3.32 25.58 10.64
N ALA A 111 -2.11 25.44 10.09
CA ALA A 111 -0.90 25.33 10.90
C ALA A 111 -0.75 26.59 11.76
N THR A 112 -0.49 26.42 13.06
CA THR A 112 -0.36 27.53 14.01
C THR A 112 0.99 28.23 13.83
N GLN A 113 1.04 29.23 12.95
CA GLN A 113 2.17 30.16 12.90
C GLN A 113 2.29 30.92 14.22
N THR A 114 3.44 30.83 14.87
CA THR A 114 3.84 31.71 15.97
C THR A 114 4.35 33.03 15.37
N THR A 115 3.70 34.14 15.73
CA THR A 115 3.91 35.44 15.08
C THR A 115 5.09 36.24 15.67
N PRO A 116 6.01 36.77 14.84
CA PRO A 116 6.92 37.86 15.21
C PRO A 116 6.16 39.19 15.44
N PRO A 117 6.78 40.19 16.09
CA PRO A 117 6.15 41.49 16.35
C PRO A 117 6.01 42.38 15.09
N PRO A 118 5.09 43.36 15.08
CA PRO A 118 4.63 44.01 13.83
C PRO A 118 5.31 45.35 13.50
N THR A 119 5.58 45.60 12.21
CA THR A 119 5.70 46.95 11.63
C THR A 119 5.21 47.04 10.18
N THR A 120 4.39 48.07 9.91
CA THR A 120 4.04 48.67 8.60
C THR A 120 3.28 47.85 7.54
N PRO A 121 2.40 48.49 6.73
CA PRO A 121 1.54 47.79 5.76
C PRO A 121 2.21 47.58 4.38
N PRO A 122 1.83 46.54 3.63
CA PRO A 122 2.38 46.27 2.30
C PRO A 122 1.73 47.13 1.19
N PRO A 123 2.45 47.41 0.09
CA PRO A 123 1.84 47.91 -1.14
C PRO A 123 0.99 46.81 -1.82
N THR A 124 0.00 47.22 -2.62
CA THR A 124 -0.93 46.31 -3.29
C THR A 124 -0.26 45.46 -4.37
N THR A 125 -0.23 44.13 -4.19
CA THR A 125 0.26 43.18 -5.19
C THR A 125 -0.81 42.83 -6.25
N PRO A 126 -0.42 42.53 -7.51
CA PRO A 126 -1.32 42.06 -8.56
C PRO A 126 -1.85 40.62 -8.33
N PRO A 127 -2.69 40.08 -9.24
CA PRO A 127 -3.19 38.69 -9.18
C PRO A 127 -2.08 37.64 -9.12
N PRO A 128 -2.34 36.43 -8.58
CA PRO A 128 -1.31 35.42 -8.35
C PRO A 128 -0.69 34.94 -9.66
N THR A 129 0.63 35.07 -9.76
CA THR A 129 1.44 34.46 -10.82
C THR A 129 1.50 32.95 -10.64
N THR A 130 1.21 32.20 -11.70
CA THR A 130 1.58 30.78 -11.85
C THR A 130 3.10 30.65 -11.69
N GLY A 131 3.57 29.78 -10.77
CA GLY A 131 4.96 29.85 -10.31
C GLY A 131 5.48 28.69 -9.48
N SER A 132 5.18 27.45 -9.87
CA SER A 132 6.14 26.35 -9.74
C SER A 132 5.95 25.42 -10.93
N THR A 133 6.97 25.29 -11.77
CA THR A 133 6.92 24.56 -13.05
C THR A 133 8.17 23.72 -13.25
N THR A 134 8.43 22.86 -12.27
CA THR A 134 9.30 21.68 -12.39
C THR A 134 8.50 20.49 -11.87
N SER A 135 7.43 20.15 -12.60
CA SER A 135 6.94 18.77 -12.55
C SER A 135 8.00 17.92 -13.23
N GLY A 136 8.42 16.82 -12.61
CA GLY A 136 9.21 15.80 -13.28
C GLY A 136 8.47 15.26 -14.51
N ALA A 137 9.20 14.52 -15.35
CA ALA A 137 8.53 13.60 -16.25
C ALA A 137 7.79 12.54 -15.40
N PRO A 138 6.59 12.08 -15.80
CA PRO A 138 5.84 11.09 -15.01
C PRO A 138 6.70 9.85 -14.74
N HIS A 139 6.70 9.33 -13.51
CA HIS A 139 7.52 8.18 -13.16
C HIS A 139 6.65 7.03 -12.65
N ILE A 140 6.74 5.85 -13.27
CA ILE A 140 6.11 4.62 -12.79
C ILE A 140 7.07 3.95 -11.81
N HIS A 141 6.66 3.79 -10.56
CA HIS A 141 7.39 2.99 -9.57
C HIS A 141 7.09 1.50 -9.76
N TYR A 142 5.81 1.11 -9.74
CA TYR A 142 5.39 -0.28 -9.82
C TYR A 142 3.97 -0.44 -10.38
N THR A 143 3.59 -1.68 -10.70
CA THR A 143 2.23 -2.05 -11.11
C THR A 143 1.70 -3.21 -10.27
N ASP A 144 0.38 -3.28 -10.05
CA ASP A 144 -0.19 -4.37 -9.25
C ASP A 144 0.02 -5.75 -9.91
N ILE A 145 -0.25 -5.88 -11.21
CA ILE A 145 0.10 -7.04 -12.04
C ILE A 145 1.16 -6.66 -13.10
N ASN A 146 2.03 -7.60 -13.47
CA ASN A 146 2.99 -7.45 -14.58
C ASN A 146 2.70 -8.39 -15.77
N VAL A 147 1.66 -9.22 -15.67
CA VAL A 147 1.23 -10.18 -16.71
C VAL A 147 -0.30 -10.25 -16.79
N GLY A 148 -0.86 -10.16 -18.00
CA GLY A 148 -2.31 -10.22 -18.21
C GLY A 148 -2.71 -10.35 -19.69
N SER A 149 -4.02 -10.29 -19.97
CA SER A 149 -4.58 -10.29 -21.33
C SER A 149 -5.29 -8.98 -21.64
N GLY A 150 -5.29 -8.59 -22.92
CA GLY A 150 -6.15 -7.54 -23.47
C GLY A 150 -7.60 -7.98 -23.76
N THR A 151 -7.96 -9.20 -23.35
CA THR A 151 -9.26 -9.83 -23.66
C THR A 151 -9.79 -10.62 -22.47
N GLY A 152 -11.11 -10.69 -22.33
CA GLY A 152 -11.79 -11.28 -21.16
C GLY A 152 -12.18 -10.22 -20.13
N GLY A 153 -12.23 -10.58 -18.85
CA GLY A 153 -12.59 -9.63 -17.79
C GLY A 153 -14.10 -9.41 -17.66
N ASP A 154 -14.48 -8.17 -17.35
CA ASP A 154 -15.84 -7.72 -17.02
C ASP A 154 -16.65 -7.28 -18.24
N ASP A 155 -16.04 -6.52 -19.14
CA ASP A 155 -16.65 -5.98 -20.36
C ASP A 155 -16.06 -6.56 -21.67
N GLY A 156 -15.01 -7.37 -21.56
CA GLY A 156 -14.28 -7.97 -22.69
C GLY A 156 -12.89 -7.39 -22.93
N ASN A 157 -12.53 -6.25 -22.32
CA ASN A 157 -11.24 -5.55 -22.49
C ASN A 157 -10.07 -6.13 -21.68
N GLY A 158 -10.28 -7.26 -21.00
CA GLY A 158 -9.23 -8.00 -20.31
C GLY A 158 -8.90 -7.48 -18.92
N ALA A 159 -7.63 -7.57 -18.56
CA ALA A 159 -7.17 -7.28 -17.21
C ALA A 159 -7.19 -5.78 -16.88
N TYR A 160 -7.59 -5.44 -15.66
CA TYR A 160 -7.29 -4.17 -15.03
C TYR A 160 -5.86 -4.19 -14.50
N VAL A 161 -5.11 -3.12 -14.77
CA VAL A 161 -3.81 -2.84 -14.16
C VAL A 161 -3.90 -1.52 -13.39
N ARG A 162 -3.30 -1.49 -12.20
CA ARG A 162 -3.04 -0.27 -11.45
C ARG A 162 -1.57 0.08 -11.57
N ILE A 163 -1.32 1.35 -11.84
CA ILE A 163 0.00 1.93 -12.08
C ILE A 163 0.23 2.93 -10.96
N PHE A 164 1.33 2.77 -10.24
CA PHE A 164 1.71 3.59 -9.10
C PHE A 164 3.02 4.31 -9.43
N GLY A 165 3.18 5.53 -8.91
CA GLY A 165 4.17 6.45 -9.41
C GLY A 165 3.95 7.87 -8.92
N ASP A 166 4.59 8.82 -9.59
CA ASP A 166 4.51 10.25 -9.31
C ASP A 166 4.47 11.09 -10.60
N HIS A 167 4.07 12.36 -10.45
CA HIS A 167 3.84 13.34 -11.52
C HIS A 167 2.88 12.89 -12.63
N PHE A 168 1.89 12.03 -12.34
CA PHE A 168 0.86 11.69 -13.32
C PHE A 168 -0.14 12.82 -13.58
N GLY A 169 -0.18 13.84 -12.72
CA GLY A 169 -1.16 14.92 -12.74
C GLY A 169 -2.47 14.54 -12.04
N ALA A 170 -3.08 15.48 -11.33
CA ALA A 170 -4.29 15.25 -10.52
C ALA A 170 -5.55 14.78 -11.30
N SER A 171 -5.52 14.76 -12.64
CA SER A 171 -6.55 14.18 -13.51
C SER A 171 -5.98 13.96 -14.91
N GLN A 172 -6.53 12.99 -15.67
CA GLN A 172 -6.00 12.59 -16.97
C GLN A 172 -5.83 13.74 -17.98
N GLY A 173 -6.84 14.60 -18.17
CA GLY A 173 -6.78 15.65 -19.20
C GLY A 173 -6.48 15.09 -20.60
N SER A 174 -5.35 15.49 -21.20
CA SER A 174 -4.84 14.96 -22.48
C SER A 174 -3.80 13.82 -22.33
N SER A 175 -3.48 13.42 -21.10
CA SER A 175 -2.50 12.38 -20.79
C SER A 175 -2.97 10.98 -21.23
N THR A 176 -2.02 10.10 -21.54
CA THR A 176 -2.31 8.76 -22.06
C THR A 176 -1.51 7.68 -21.35
N VAL A 177 -2.07 6.47 -21.25
CA VAL A 177 -1.33 5.25 -20.92
C VAL A 177 -1.25 4.36 -22.17
N LYS A 178 -0.09 3.76 -22.40
CA LYS A 178 0.17 2.82 -23.50
C LYS A 178 0.85 1.56 -23.01
N LEU A 179 0.54 0.43 -23.63
CA LEU A 179 1.21 -0.86 -23.44
C LEU A 179 1.70 -1.39 -24.79
N GLY A 180 3.02 -1.58 -24.92
CA GLY A 180 3.63 -2.05 -26.17
C GLY A 180 3.47 -1.07 -27.34
N GLY A 181 3.27 0.22 -27.04
CA GLY A 181 3.00 1.30 -27.99
C GLY A 181 1.51 1.56 -28.26
N ASN A 182 0.62 0.62 -27.92
CA ASN A 182 -0.82 0.72 -28.14
C ASN A 182 -1.52 1.39 -26.94
N LEU A 183 -2.58 2.18 -27.18
CA LEU A 183 -3.38 2.78 -26.12
C LEU A 183 -4.17 1.71 -25.35
N VAL A 184 -4.27 1.89 -24.03
CA VAL A 184 -5.18 1.10 -23.17
C VAL A 184 -6.64 1.53 -23.41
N THR A 185 -7.61 0.69 -23.01
CA THR A 185 -9.04 1.00 -23.16
C THR A 185 -9.57 1.89 -22.03
N ASN A 186 -10.40 2.88 -22.39
CA ASN A 186 -11.24 3.62 -21.44
C ASN A 186 -12.32 2.71 -20.85
N CYS A 187 -12.25 2.45 -19.54
CA CYS A 187 -13.07 1.49 -18.82
C CYS A 187 -13.94 2.14 -17.73
N SER A 188 -14.99 1.44 -17.27
CA SER A 188 -15.97 2.02 -16.32
C SER A 188 -15.43 2.26 -14.90
N LEU A 189 -14.33 1.58 -14.54
CA LEU A 189 -13.61 1.75 -13.28
C LEU A 189 -12.20 2.34 -13.48
N CYS A 190 -11.92 2.88 -14.67
CA CYS A 190 -10.69 3.61 -14.93
C CYS A 190 -10.69 4.93 -14.15
N SER A 191 -9.56 5.27 -13.53
CA SER A 191 -9.42 6.47 -12.70
C SER A 191 -8.00 7.00 -12.74
N TRP A 192 -7.83 8.28 -12.47
CA TRP A 192 -6.55 8.97 -12.55
C TRP A 192 -6.38 9.91 -11.35
N SER A 193 -5.24 9.79 -10.68
CA SER A 193 -4.71 10.74 -9.70
C SER A 193 -3.21 10.94 -9.97
N ASP A 194 -2.62 11.90 -9.27
CA ASP A 194 -1.21 12.30 -9.45
C ASP A 194 -0.21 11.15 -9.19
N THR A 195 -0.61 10.16 -8.39
CA THR A 195 0.22 9.03 -7.97
C THR A 195 -0.37 7.65 -8.27
N THR A 196 -1.55 7.57 -8.89
CA THR A 196 -2.19 6.28 -9.21
C THR A 196 -3.09 6.38 -10.44
N ILE A 197 -2.90 5.47 -11.40
CA ILE A 197 -3.79 5.30 -12.55
C ILE A 197 -4.37 3.89 -12.51
N ILE A 198 -5.68 3.76 -12.72
CA ILE A 198 -6.35 2.49 -12.99
C ILE A 198 -6.71 2.47 -14.48
N ALA A 199 -6.20 1.47 -15.19
CA ALA A 199 -6.38 1.27 -16.62
C ALA A 199 -6.82 -0.18 -16.92
N GLN A 200 -7.37 -0.44 -18.11
CA GLN A 200 -7.71 -1.78 -18.57
C GLN A 200 -7.07 -2.04 -19.94
N LEU A 201 -6.39 -3.17 -20.11
CA LEU A 201 -5.38 -3.33 -21.16
C LEU A 201 -5.94 -3.15 -22.58
N GLY A 202 -7.12 -3.71 -22.88
CA GLY A 202 -7.75 -3.61 -24.19
C GLY A 202 -7.14 -4.54 -25.25
N SER A 203 -7.93 -4.89 -26.27
CA SER A 203 -7.57 -5.94 -27.25
C SER A 203 -6.42 -5.57 -28.20
N ALA A 204 -5.97 -4.32 -28.17
CA ALA A 204 -4.78 -3.83 -28.89
C ALA A 204 -3.48 -3.96 -28.08
N ALA A 205 -3.53 -4.34 -26.80
CA ALA A 205 -2.35 -4.44 -25.95
C ALA A 205 -1.34 -5.49 -26.44
N THR A 206 -0.06 -5.15 -26.40
CA THR A 206 1.06 -6.01 -26.80
C THR A 206 2.16 -6.01 -25.74
N THR A 207 2.88 -7.13 -25.59
CA THR A 207 4.04 -7.24 -24.68
C THR A 207 5.07 -6.15 -24.97
N GLY A 208 5.57 -5.51 -23.91
CA GLY A 208 6.55 -4.43 -24.01
C GLY A 208 6.49 -3.52 -22.78
N SER A 209 6.94 -2.28 -22.93
CA SER A 209 6.79 -1.27 -21.88
C SER A 209 5.32 -0.84 -21.74
N LEU A 210 4.84 -0.82 -20.50
CA LEU A 210 3.77 0.05 -20.05
C LEU A 210 4.37 1.45 -19.81
N GLN A 211 3.71 2.49 -20.29
CA GLN A 211 4.20 3.87 -20.25
C GLN A 211 3.04 4.86 -20.07
N VAL A 212 3.22 5.81 -19.16
CA VAL A 212 2.37 7.00 -19.01
C VAL A 212 2.96 8.13 -19.87
N THR A 213 2.13 9.06 -20.33
CA THR A 213 2.60 10.30 -20.99
C THR A 213 1.73 11.45 -20.51
N VAL A 214 2.36 12.46 -19.90
CA VAL A 214 1.74 13.66 -19.32
C VAL A 214 2.36 14.89 -19.96
N ASP A 215 1.54 15.82 -20.44
CA ASP A 215 1.96 17.05 -21.14
C ASP A 215 3.03 16.85 -22.25
N GLY A 216 3.03 15.66 -22.87
CA GLY A 216 3.97 15.25 -23.92
C GLY A 216 5.26 14.59 -23.40
N LEU A 217 5.52 14.61 -22.09
CA LEU A 217 6.64 13.92 -21.45
C LEU A 217 6.29 12.44 -21.22
N PRO A 218 7.06 11.48 -21.76
CA PRO A 218 6.86 10.06 -21.51
C PRO A 218 7.48 9.63 -20.18
N SER A 219 6.88 8.63 -19.53
CA SER A 219 7.48 7.99 -18.36
C SER A 219 8.62 7.04 -18.71
N ASN A 220 9.35 6.61 -17.67
CA ASN A 220 10.06 5.34 -17.71
C ASN A 220 9.14 4.21 -18.20
N GLY A 221 9.70 3.22 -18.89
CA GLY A 221 8.94 2.11 -19.45
C GLY A 221 8.92 0.91 -18.51
N TYR A 222 7.81 0.66 -17.82
CA TYR A 222 7.69 -0.47 -16.89
C TYR A 222 7.41 -1.79 -17.65
N PRO A 223 8.17 -2.88 -17.46
CA PRO A 223 7.98 -4.11 -18.24
C PRO A 223 6.64 -4.82 -17.96
N PHE A 224 5.88 -5.15 -19.01
CA PHE A 224 4.62 -5.89 -18.89
C PHE A 224 4.45 -6.93 -20.01
N THR A 225 4.01 -8.14 -19.65
CA THR A 225 3.78 -9.24 -20.61
C THR A 225 2.30 -9.45 -20.90
N VAL A 226 1.93 -9.36 -22.18
CA VAL A 226 0.59 -9.73 -22.66
C VAL A 226 0.60 -11.20 -23.10
N THR A 227 -0.27 -12.00 -22.49
CA THR A 227 -0.37 -13.46 -22.70
C THR A 227 -1.82 -13.92 -22.50
N PRO A 228 -2.26 -15.03 -23.13
CA PRO A 228 -3.55 -15.65 -22.80
C PRO A 228 -3.70 -15.84 -21.28
N THR A 229 -4.75 -15.23 -20.72
CA THR A 229 -4.97 -15.16 -19.28
C THR A 229 -6.40 -15.58 -18.97
N THR A 230 -6.58 -16.48 -18.00
CA THR A 230 -7.89 -16.83 -17.46
C THR A 230 -8.22 -15.86 -16.34
N ILE A 231 -9.19 -14.97 -16.57
CA ILE A 231 -9.66 -14.00 -15.58
C ILE A 231 -10.97 -14.52 -14.97
N VAL A 232 -10.99 -14.71 -13.65
CA VAL A 232 -12.18 -15.14 -12.90
C VAL A 232 -12.50 -14.18 -11.76
N PHE A 233 -13.77 -14.14 -11.37
CA PHE A 233 -14.34 -13.19 -10.43
C PHE A 233 -14.97 -13.91 -9.23
N VAL A 234 -14.80 -13.33 -8.05
CA VAL A 234 -15.37 -13.81 -6.79
C VAL A 234 -16.23 -12.71 -6.18
N SER A 235 -17.54 -12.96 -6.07
CA SER A 235 -18.53 -11.95 -5.72
C SER A 235 -19.36 -12.35 -4.50
N ALA A 236 -19.76 -11.35 -3.72
CA ALA A 236 -20.80 -11.51 -2.71
C ALA A 236 -22.13 -12.07 -3.29
N LYS A 237 -22.37 -11.90 -4.60
CA LYS A 237 -23.56 -12.38 -5.33
C LYS A 237 -23.35 -13.68 -6.12
N GLY A 238 -22.14 -14.23 -6.13
CA GLY A 238 -21.81 -15.41 -6.93
C GLY A 238 -22.37 -16.73 -6.38
N LEU A 239 -22.10 -17.82 -7.09
CA LEU A 239 -22.35 -19.21 -6.69
C LEU A 239 -21.15 -20.07 -7.11
N ASP A 240 -20.76 -21.06 -6.31
CA ASP A 240 -19.58 -21.89 -6.61
C ASP A 240 -19.81 -22.94 -7.72
N THR A 241 -21.03 -23.03 -8.24
CA THR A 241 -21.39 -23.78 -9.46
C THR A 241 -21.31 -22.94 -10.73
N ASN A 242 -20.92 -21.67 -10.64
CA ASN A 242 -20.83 -20.76 -11.78
C ASN A 242 -19.53 -20.96 -12.58
N SER A 243 -19.42 -20.28 -13.73
CA SER A 243 -18.26 -20.34 -14.64
C SER A 243 -17.11 -19.38 -14.25
N GLY A 244 -17.25 -18.60 -13.19
CA GLY A 244 -16.26 -17.63 -12.74
C GLY A 244 -16.17 -16.34 -13.57
N THR A 245 -16.97 -16.18 -14.62
CA THR A 245 -17.01 -14.96 -15.45
C THR A 245 -17.65 -13.81 -14.67
N PHE A 246 -17.42 -12.55 -15.04
CA PHE A 246 -18.00 -11.40 -14.33
C PHE A 246 -19.54 -11.44 -14.24
N THR A 247 -20.21 -11.93 -15.29
CA THR A 247 -21.67 -12.13 -15.33
C THR A 247 -22.14 -13.39 -14.60
N SER A 248 -21.22 -14.27 -14.18
CA SER A 248 -21.47 -15.54 -13.50
C SER A 248 -20.30 -15.86 -12.54
N PRO A 249 -20.10 -15.06 -11.48
CA PRO A 249 -18.90 -15.14 -10.64
C PRO A 249 -19.01 -16.25 -9.59
N PHE A 250 -17.87 -16.72 -9.08
CA PHE A 250 -17.81 -17.63 -7.94
C PHE A 250 -18.30 -16.94 -6.65
N LYS A 251 -18.72 -17.72 -5.64
CA LYS A 251 -19.12 -17.21 -4.31
C LYS A 251 -17.94 -17.17 -3.35
N THR A 252 -17.09 -18.18 -3.40
CA THR A 252 -15.89 -18.32 -2.56
C THR A 252 -14.62 -18.24 -3.38
N TRP A 253 -13.58 -17.68 -2.77
CA TRP A 253 -12.27 -17.58 -3.42
C TRP A 253 -11.68 -18.97 -3.70
N ARG A 254 -11.95 -19.95 -2.82
CA ARG A 254 -11.45 -21.32 -2.96
C ARG A 254 -12.07 -22.06 -4.13
N ALA A 255 -13.33 -21.78 -4.50
CA ALA A 255 -13.91 -22.31 -5.74
C ALA A 255 -13.20 -21.73 -6.99
N ALA A 256 -12.89 -20.43 -7.00
CA ALA A 256 -12.12 -19.80 -8.06
C ALA A 256 -10.70 -20.38 -8.18
N PHE A 257 -9.99 -20.51 -7.06
CA PHE A 257 -8.67 -21.14 -7.00
C PHE A 257 -8.70 -22.59 -7.53
N ASN A 258 -9.64 -23.41 -7.03
CA ASN A 258 -9.81 -24.80 -7.47
C ASN A 258 -10.22 -24.93 -8.95
N SER A 259 -10.75 -23.88 -9.58
CA SER A 259 -11.03 -23.84 -11.03
C SER A 259 -9.80 -23.55 -11.90
N LEU A 260 -8.72 -23.06 -11.29
CA LEU A 260 -7.47 -22.63 -11.95
C LEU A 260 -6.27 -23.51 -11.60
N THR A 261 -6.27 -24.18 -10.45
CA THR A 261 -5.15 -24.98 -9.94
C THR A 261 -5.48 -26.47 -9.86
N SER A 262 -4.54 -27.32 -10.23
CA SER A 262 -4.60 -28.78 -10.07
C SER A 262 -3.28 -29.33 -9.51
N LYS A 263 -3.29 -30.58 -9.02
CA LYS A 263 -2.12 -31.21 -8.36
C LYS A 263 -1.11 -31.85 -9.33
N ASP A 264 -1.43 -31.94 -10.60
CA ASP A 264 -0.46 -32.15 -11.65
C ASP A 264 0.16 -30.79 -12.05
N ASN A 265 1.46 -30.75 -12.32
CA ASN A 265 2.24 -29.53 -12.56
C ASN A 265 1.93 -28.84 -13.91
N SER A 266 0.72 -29.03 -14.45
CA SER A 266 0.21 -28.42 -15.69
C SER A 266 -0.51 -27.09 -15.44
N SER A 267 -0.98 -26.86 -14.21
CA SER A 267 -1.81 -25.72 -13.83
C SER A 267 -1.03 -24.57 -13.16
N PRO A 268 -1.52 -23.32 -13.27
CA PRO A 268 -2.59 -22.88 -14.16
C PRO A 268 -2.14 -23.05 -15.64
N ALA A 269 -3.06 -23.52 -16.48
CA ALA A 269 -2.74 -23.94 -17.85
C ALA A 269 -2.15 -22.81 -18.71
N GLN A 270 -2.52 -21.57 -18.39
CA GLN A 270 -2.00 -20.30 -18.89
C GLN A 270 -1.91 -19.32 -17.70
N ASN A 271 -1.62 -18.04 -17.92
CA ASN A 271 -1.66 -17.05 -16.83
C ASN A 271 -3.07 -16.96 -16.20
N ALA A 272 -3.18 -16.67 -14.91
CA ALA A 272 -4.46 -16.63 -14.21
C ALA A 272 -4.59 -15.41 -13.28
N ILE A 273 -5.78 -14.80 -13.26
CA ILE A 273 -6.12 -13.69 -12.37
C ILE A 273 -7.46 -14.00 -11.67
N ILE A 274 -7.43 -14.04 -10.34
CA ILE A 274 -8.61 -14.08 -9.47
C ILE A 274 -8.87 -12.64 -8.99
N TYR A 275 -9.92 -12.01 -9.52
CA TYR A 275 -10.43 -10.75 -9.00
C TYR A 275 -11.42 -10.99 -7.87
N LEU A 276 -11.09 -10.48 -6.68
CA LEU A 276 -11.97 -10.47 -5.52
C LEU A 276 -12.80 -9.17 -5.55
N GLU A 277 -14.13 -9.24 -5.59
CA GLU A 277 -14.97 -8.03 -5.62
C GLU A 277 -15.11 -7.37 -4.23
N PRO A 278 -15.18 -6.03 -4.14
CA PRO A 278 -15.47 -5.33 -2.89
C PRO A 278 -16.74 -5.85 -2.20
N GLY A 279 -16.60 -6.24 -0.93
CA GLY A 279 -17.69 -6.82 -0.13
C GLY A 279 -17.85 -8.35 -0.25
N VAL A 280 -16.98 -9.06 -0.97
CA VAL A 280 -16.84 -10.51 -0.84
C VAL A 280 -16.43 -10.90 0.59
N ALA A 281 -16.87 -12.08 1.06
CA ALA A 281 -16.51 -12.61 2.38
C ALA A 281 -15.34 -13.59 2.24
N VAL A 282 -14.14 -13.14 2.62
CA VAL A 282 -12.90 -13.92 2.62
C VAL A 282 -12.22 -13.68 3.98
N ASN A 283 -12.82 -14.18 5.07
CA ASN A 283 -12.47 -13.78 6.44
C ASN A 283 -12.52 -14.91 7.48
N VAL A 284 -12.55 -16.17 7.01
CA VAL A 284 -12.63 -17.41 7.80
C VAL A 284 -11.60 -18.41 7.30
N ASP A 285 -11.15 -19.34 8.17
CA ASP A 285 -10.27 -20.45 7.78
C ASP A 285 -10.85 -21.21 6.58
N ASP A 286 -10.00 -21.49 5.59
CA ASP A 286 -10.42 -22.11 4.32
C ASP A 286 -10.60 -23.64 4.40
N GLY A 287 -10.34 -24.22 5.57
CA GLY A 287 -10.49 -25.64 5.85
C GLY A 287 -9.39 -26.52 5.27
N ARG A 288 -8.27 -25.96 4.78
CA ARG A 288 -7.12 -26.76 4.32
C ARG A 288 -6.29 -27.33 5.48
N GLY A 289 -6.46 -26.80 6.70
CA GLY A 289 -5.79 -27.25 7.92
C GLY A 289 -4.62 -26.38 8.38
N TYR A 290 -4.30 -25.31 7.65
CA TYR A 290 -3.21 -24.37 7.97
C TYR A 290 -3.65 -23.20 8.86
N ASN A 291 -4.92 -23.15 9.29
CA ASN A 291 -5.50 -22.02 10.02
C ASN A 291 -5.28 -20.70 9.25
N ALA A 292 -5.69 -20.72 7.97
CA ALA A 292 -5.36 -19.69 6.98
C ALA A 292 -6.61 -19.32 6.17
N THR A 293 -6.81 -18.01 5.94
CA THR A 293 -8.00 -17.55 5.20
C THR A 293 -7.83 -17.71 3.68
N VAL A 294 -6.58 -17.65 3.20
CA VAL A 294 -6.19 -17.98 1.83
C VAL A 294 -4.95 -18.88 1.84
N SER A 295 -5.12 -20.22 1.74
CA SER A 295 -3.94 -21.09 1.59
C SER A 295 -3.46 -21.16 0.12
N THR A 296 -2.29 -20.59 -0.18
CA THR A 296 -1.61 -20.61 -1.49
C THR A 296 -0.79 -21.90 -1.68
N ASP A 297 -1.45 -23.05 -1.51
CA ASP A 297 -0.83 -24.39 -1.55
C ASP A 297 -0.41 -24.86 -2.97
N LEU A 298 -0.81 -24.09 -3.99
CA LEU A 298 -0.46 -24.20 -5.40
C LEU A 298 -0.31 -22.77 -5.97
N GLY A 299 0.44 -22.62 -7.06
CA GLY A 299 0.70 -21.32 -7.68
C GLY A 299 0.92 -21.42 -9.20
N GLY A 300 1.54 -20.40 -9.78
CA GLY A 300 2.00 -20.41 -11.15
C GLY A 300 3.19 -21.36 -11.41
N SER A 301 3.55 -21.51 -12.69
CA SER A 301 4.59 -22.43 -13.16
C SER A 301 5.71 -21.79 -13.99
N SER A 302 5.55 -20.53 -14.41
CA SER A 302 6.58 -19.76 -15.11
C SER A 302 6.29 -18.25 -15.01
N PRO A 303 7.23 -17.37 -15.42
CA PRO A 303 6.99 -15.93 -15.51
C PRO A 303 5.79 -15.53 -16.40
N THR A 304 5.35 -16.41 -17.31
CA THR A 304 4.22 -16.20 -18.23
C THR A 304 2.99 -17.05 -17.89
N LYS A 305 3.04 -17.82 -16.81
CA LYS A 305 1.95 -18.62 -16.23
C LYS A 305 1.88 -18.38 -14.72
N GLN A 306 1.62 -17.14 -14.32
CA GLN A 306 1.48 -16.75 -12.92
C GLN A 306 0.05 -17.01 -12.42
N LEU A 307 -0.13 -16.97 -11.10
CA LEU A 307 -1.45 -16.88 -10.47
C LEU A 307 -1.52 -15.59 -9.63
N ALA A 308 -2.37 -14.66 -10.05
CA ALA A 308 -2.60 -13.41 -9.33
C ALA A 308 -3.92 -13.47 -8.53
N ILE A 309 -3.89 -13.05 -7.26
CA ILE A 309 -5.05 -12.84 -6.40
C ILE A 309 -5.13 -11.34 -6.09
N VAL A 310 -6.09 -10.66 -6.71
CA VAL A 310 -6.09 -9.20 -6.82
C VAL A 310 -7.43 -8.63 -6.35
N GLY A 311 -7.37 -7.59 -5.52
CA GLY A 311 -8.56 -6.79 -5.19
C GLY A 311 -9.08 -6.08 -6.44
N TYR A 312 -10.33 -6.33 -6.82
CA TYR A 312 -10.96 -5.72 -7.99
C TYR A 312 -11.15 -4.19 -7.78
N PRO A 313 -11.05 -3.35 -8.83
CA PRO A 313 -11.30 -1.91 -8.71
C PRO A 313 -12.70 -1.55 -8.17
N GLY A 314 -12.86 -0.29 -7.75
CA GLY A 314 -14.13 0.25 -7.26
C GLY A 314 -14.39 0.14 -5.75
N GLY A 315 -13.49 -0.47 -4.97
CA GLY A 315 -13.60 -0.47 -3.50
C GLY A 315 -12.52 -1.28 -2.78
N THR A 316 -12.61 -1.34 -1.46
CA THR A 316 -11.71 -2.14 -0.60
C THR A 316 -12.15 -3.60 -0.55
N VAL A 317 -11.18 -4.52 -0.62
CA VAL A 317 -11.37 -5.94 -0.39
C VAL A 317 -10.67 -6.32 0.90
N ASN A 318 -11.41 -6.94 1.83
CA ASN A 318 -10.86 -7.41 3.10
C ASN A 318 -10.58 -8.91 3.03
N VAL A 319 -9.40 -9.33 3.45
CA VAL A 319 -8.96 -10.72 3.54
C VAL A 319 -8.50 -11.00 4.97
N GLY A 320 -8.91 -12.15 5.51
CA GLY A 320 -8.51 -12.57 6.86
C GLY A 320 -9.33 -11.95 7.99
N SER A 321 -8.94 -12.32 9.21
CA SER A 321 -9.47 -11.78 10.47
C SER A 321 -8.54 -12.18 11.63
N THR A 322 -8.63 -11.48 12.76
CA THR A 322 -7.88 -11.82 13.98
C THR A 322 -8.30 -13.15 14.63
N SER A 323 -9.30 -13.84 14.08
CA SER A 323 -9.76 -15.17 14.51
C SER A 323 -9.16 -16.33 13.70
N VAL A 324 -8.36 -16.03 12.68
CA VAL A 324 -7.61 -16.99 11.86
C VAL A 324 -6.13 -16.67 12.04
N ALA A 325 -5.25 -17.66 12.14
CA ALA A 325 -3.83 -17.38 12.37
C ALA A 325 -3.24 -16.58 11.20
N ASN A 326 -3.41 -17.07 9.98
CA ASN A 326 -2.81 -16.49 8.80
C ASN A 326 -3.85 -15.86 7.86
N GLY A 327 -3.58 -14.65 7.38
CA GLY A 327 -4.40 -13.98 6.36
C GLY A 327 -4.26 -14.71 5.02
N ILE A 328 -3.02 -14.79 4.53
CA ILE A 328 -2.59 -15.63 3.39
C ILE A 328 -1.38 -16.46 3.85
N HIS A 329 -1.31 -17.73 3.46
CA HIS A 329 -0.18 -18.62 3.77
C HIS A 329 0.01 -19.70 2.70
N GLY A 330 1.25 -20.02 2.32
CA GLY A 330 1.48 -21.11 1.37
C GLY A 330 2.93 -21.20 0.89
N TRP A 331 3.11 -21.81 -0.28
CA TRP A 331 4.42 -22.08 -0.91
C TRP A 331 4.32 -22.15 -2.45
N GLY A 332 3.16 -21.80 -3.02
CA GLY A 332 2.94 -21.76 -4.46
C GLY A 332 3.86 -20.75 -5.13
N LYS A 333 4.56 -21.15 -6.21
CA LYS A 333 5.48 -20.23 -6.91
C LYS A 333 4.74 -19.30 -7.87
N TYR A 334 5.42 -18.26 -8.36
CA TYR A 334 4.89 -17.34 -9.40
C TYR A 334 3.52 -16.74 -9.02
N LEU A 335 3.45 -16.18 -7.81
CA LEU A 335 2.25 -15.56 -7.25
C LEU A 335 2.30 -14.03 -7.34
N THR A 336 1.14 -13.40 -7.53
CA THR A 336 0.94 -11.98 -7.25
C THR A 336 -0.22 -11.81 -6.25
N ILE A 337 0.01 -11.17 -5.12
CA ILE A 337 -1.01 -10.80 -4.12
C ILE A 337 -1.10 -9.27 -4.11
N ALA A 338 -2.23 -8.69 -4.52
CA ALA A 338 -2.29 -7.24 -4.67
C ALA A 338 -3.63 -6.54 -4.37
N ASN A 339 -3.55 -5.31 -3.83
CA ASN A 339 -4.69 -4.43 -3.53
C ASN A 339 -5.69 -4.97 -2.49
N LEU A 340 -5.19 -5.74 -1.52
CA LEU A 340 -6.00 -6.33 -0.45
C LEU A 340 -5.76 -5.62 0.88
N THR A 341 -6.77 -5.58 1.74
CA THR A 341 -6.62 -5.27 3.17
C THR A 341 -6.59 -6.58 3.92
N ILE A 342 -5.41 -7.02 4.36
CA ILE A 342 -5.16 -8.34 4.91
C ILE A 342 -4.95 -8.26 6.43
N ILE A 343 -5.66 -9.11 7.17
CA ILE A 343 -5.62 -9.19 8.63
C ILE A 343 -5.28 -10.62 9.07
N GLY A 344 -4.16 -10.77 9.77
CA GLY A 344 -3.81 -12.02 10.47
C GLY A 344 -4.08 -11.96 11.97
N GLY A 345 -4.23 -13.12 12.59
CA GLY A 345 -4.00 -13.28 14.03
C GLY A 345 -2.51 -13.25 14.33
N ASN A 346 -1.74 -14.13 13.68
CA ASN A 346 -0.29 -14.24 13.74
C ASN A 346 0.36 -13.40 12.61
N SER A 347 -0.01 -13.72 11.37
CA SER A 347 0.67 -13.28 10.15
C SER A 347 -0.37 -12.82 9.13
N ALA A 348 -0.24 -11.62 8.56
CA ALA A 348 -1.10 -11.20 7.45
C ALA A 348 -0.70 -11.95 6.17
N ILE A 349 0.60 -12.13 5.95
CA ILE A 349 1.19 -12.97 4.91
C ILE A 349 2.26 -13.85 5.55
N ASP A 350 2.25 -15.13 5.21
CA ASP A 350 3.14 -16.18 5.75
C ASP A 350 3.49 -17.15 4.60
N ASP A 351 4.30 -16.68 3.65
CA ASP A 351 4.46 -17.33 2.33
C ASP A 351 5.88 -17.91 2.21
N GLU A 352 5.99 -19.24 2.27
CA GLU A 352 7.20 -20.05 2.01
C GLU A 352 7.43 -20.23 0.49
N ALA A 353 7.08 -19.21 -0.28
CA ALA A 353 6.90 -19.23 -1.73
C ALA A 353 8.05 -18.57 -2.49
N GLY A 354 8.16 -18.88 -3.78
CA GLY A 354 9.24 -18.38 -4.63
C GLY A 354 8.75 -17.73 -5.92
N ASN A 355 9.37 -16.61 -6.31
CA ASN A 355 8.95 -15.75 -7.43
C ASN A 355 7.60 -15.07 -7.08
N VAL A 356 7.58 -14.37 -5.96
CA VAL A 356 6.38 -13.79 -5.34
C VAL A 356 6.34 -12.27 -5.54
N ARG A 357 5.16 -11.72 -5.76
CA ARG A 357 4.90 -10.26 -5.83
C ARG A 357 3.80 -9.86 -4.85
N ILE A 358 4.14 -9.20 -3.77
CA ILE A 358 3.22 -8.64 -2.77
C ILE A 358 3.12 -7.13 -3.00
N ILE A 359 2.04 -6.65 -3.62
CA ILE A 359 1.96 -5.29 -4.16
C ILE A 359 0.75 -4.48 -3.65
N ASN A 360 0.98 -3.28 -3.12
CA ASN A 360 -0.07 -2.33 -2.70
C ASN A 360 -1.14 -2.94 -1.76
N ASN A 361 -0.72 -3.71 -0.75
CA ASN A 361 -1.63 -4.26 0.25
C ASN A 361 -1.56 -3.47 1.57
N SER A 362 -2.68 -3.38 2.30
CA SER A 362 -2.70 -2.95 3.70
C SER A 362 -2.61 -4.18 4.59
N LEU A 363 -1.51 -4.36 5.31
CA LEU A 363 -1.15 -5.59 6.01
C LEU A 363 -1.14 -5.34 7.54
N SER A 364 -1.86 -6.16 8.31
CA SER A 364 -2.02 -5.93 9.75
C SER A 364 -2.16 -7.19 10.61
N CYS A 365 -1.61 -7.13 11.82
CA CYS A 365 -1.60 -8.22 12.81
C CYS A 365 -1.77 -7.61 14.22
N PRO A 366 -3.01 -7.20 14.59
CA PRO A 366 -3.23 -6.25 15.70
C PRO A 366 -3.31 -6.88 17.10
N ALA A 367 -3.25 -8.21 17.20
CA ALA A 367 -3.28 -8.96 18.46
C ALA A 367 -2.61 -10.35 18.39
N PRO A 368 -1.38 -10.50 17.87
CA PRO A 368 -0.65 -11.77 17.88
C PRO A 368 -0.51 -12.36 19.29
N PRO A 369 -0.77 -13.67 19.45
CA PRO A 369 -0.45 -14.43 20.66
C PRO A 369 0.98 -14.21 21.17
N SER A 370 1.15 -14.24 22.49
CA SER A 370 2.46 -14.12 23.14
C SER A 370 3.32 -15.37 22.94
N GLY A 371 4.60 -15.19 22.65
CA GLY A 371 5.55 -16.28 22.39
C GLY A 371 5.61 -16.76 20.94
N LEU A 372 5.08 -15.97 19.99
CA LEU A 372 5.26 -16.18 18.55
C LEU A 372 6.63 -15.68 18.06
N GLY A 373 7.70 -16.24 18.61
CA GLY A 373 9.07 -15.91 18.20
C GLY A 373 9.45 -16.59 16.89
N GLY A 374 10.21 -15.90 16.04
CA GLY A 374 10.72 -16.41 14.76
C GLY A 374 9.74 -16.29 13.59
N THR A 375 8.78 -15.36 13.66
CA THR A 375 7.81 -15.08 12.58
C THR A 375 7.52 -13.57 12.52
N ALA A 376 6.60 -13.14 11.64
CA ALA A 376 6.32 -11.74 11.41
C ALA A 376 4.89 -11.51 10.92
N CYS A 377 4.46 -10.24 10.87
CA CYS A 377 3.19 -9.93 10.21
C CYS A 377 3.25 -10.13 8.69
N VAL A 378 4.44 -9.98 8.11
CA VAL A 378 4.78 -10.44 6.76
C VAL A 378 6.02 -11.32 6.89
N LEU A 379 5.85 -12.63 6.79
CA LEU A 379 6.96 -13.58 6.66
C LEU A 379 7.10 -14.02 5.19
N GLY A 380 8.32 -13.97 4.69
CA GLY A 380 8.71 -14.55 3.40
C GLY A 380 9.93 -15.46 3.54
N GLU A 381 9.83 -16.67 3.01
CA GLU A 381 10.92 -17.66 2.93
C GLU A 381 10.87 -18.32 1.55
N THR A 382 12.00 -18.80 0.99
CA THR A 382 11.97 -19.52 -0.30
C THR A 382 12.50 -20.95 -0.21
N GLY A 383 11.90 -21.83 -1.01
CA GLY A 383 12.39 -23.20 -1.20
C GLY A 383 13.61 -23.31 -2.12
N ALA A 384 14.06 -22.24 -2.78
CA ALA A 384 15.28 -22.25 -3.60
C ALA A 384 15.97 -20.86 -3.66
N PRO A 385 17.31 -20.80 -3.53
CA PRO A 385 18.08 -19.56 -3.44
C PRO A 385 18.12 -18.71 -4.73
N THR A 386 17.38 -19.10 -5.77
CA THR A 386 17.24 -18.41 -7.06
C THR A 386 15.82 -17.87 -7.29
N ASP A 387 14.92 -18.05 -6.33
CA ASP A 387 13.55 -17.53 -6.40
C ASP A 387 13.51 -16.04 -6.01
N THR A 388 12.71 -15.24 -6.71
CA THR A 388 12.59 -13.80 -6.42
C THR A 388 11.48 -13.45 -5.43
N TRP A 389 11.61 -12.29 -4.78
CA TRP A 389 10.61 -11.67 -3.92
C TRP A 389 10.50 -10.18 -4.24
N VAL A 390 9.28 -9.71 -4.51
CA VAL A 390 8.98 -8.29 -4.74
C VAL A 390 7.92 -7.87 -3.72
N PHE A 391 8.27 -6.96 -2.81
CA PHE A 391 7.39 -6.42 -1.79
C PHE A 391 7.31 -4.90 -1.98
N GLN A 392 6.32 -4.43 -2.74
CA GLN A 392 6.26 -3.03 -3.20
C GLN A 392 4.95 -2.32 -2.82
N GLY A 393 5.05 -1.07 -2.34
CA GLY A 393 3.89 -0.20 -2.12
C GLY A 393 2.97 -0.60 -0.95
N ASN A 394 3.37 -1.53 -0.09
CA ASN A 394 2.50 -2.06 0.97
C ASN A 394 2.47 -1.11 2.18
N ASN A 395 1.31 -1.03 2.84
CA ASN A 395 1.17 -0.35 4.13
C ASN A 395 1.10 -1.38 5.27
N VAL A 396 2.22 -1.62 5.95
CA VAL A 396 2.27 -2.47 7.15
C VAL A 396 1.89 -1.62 8.36
N ASN A 397 0.73 -1.93 8.96
CA ASN A 397 0.08 -1.12 9.98
C ASN A 397 -0.59 -2.01 11.04
N ASN A 398 -0.78 -1.47 12.26
CA ASN A 398 -1.40 -2.17 13.38
C ASN A 398 -0.81 -3.58 13.61
N THR A 399 0.52 -3.69 13.76
CA THR A 399 1.21 -4.96 14.07
C THR A 399 1.66 -5.03 15.54
N GLY A 400 1.68 -6.26 16.06
CA GLY A 400 2.27 -6.60 17.36
C GLY A 400 1.29 -6.58 18.54
N GLY A 401 1.82 -6.97 19.70
CA GLY A 401 1.10 -7.15 20.96
C GLY A 401 2.09 -7.47 22.08
N ASN A 402 1.77 -8.47 22.91
CA ASN A 402 2.72 -9.02 23.91
C ASN A 402 3.65 -10.07 23.26
N VAL A 403 4.34 -9.68 22.19
CA VAL A 403 5.24 -10.55 21.42
C VAL A 403 6.69 -10.36 21.84
N ASP A 404 7.54 -11.33 21.52
CA ASP A 404 8.96 -11.31 21.89
C ASP A 404 9.85 -10.61 20.84
N LYS A 405 11.16 -10.59 21.10
CA LYS A 405 12.14 -9.88 20.27
C LYS A 405 12.37 -10.49 18.88
N THR A 406 11.87 -11.69 18.60
CA THR A 406 11.97 -12.34 17.27
C THR A 406 10.63 -12.37 16.52
N TYR A 407 9.62 -11.63 16.97
CA TYR A 407 8.49 -11.22 16.12
C TYR A 407 8.78 -9.87 15.44
N HIS A 408 8.49 -9.75 14.14
CA HIS A 408 8.84 -8.59 13.30
C HIS A 408 7.63 -8.06 12.49
N ALA A 409 7.71 -6.84 11.96
CA ALA A 409 6.66 -6.31 11.08
C ALA A 409 6.78 -6.92 9.67
N VAL A 410 7.99 -6.89 9.08
CA VAL A 410 8.36 -7.62 7.85
C VAL A 410 9.64 -8.42 8.11
N TYR A 411 9.65 -9.69 7.70
CA TYR A 411 10.79 -10.59 7.84
C TYR A 411 10.99 -11.45 6.59
N PHE A 412 12.18 -11.33 5.99
CA PHE A 412 12.69 -12.20 4.95
C PHE A 412 13.71 -13.19 5.55
N SER A 413 13.36 -14.47 5.49
CA SER A 413 14.04 -15.59 6.13
C SER A 413 14.97 -16.33 5.14
N SER A 414 15.15 -17.64 5.29
CA SER A 414 16.09 -18.45 4.50
C SER A 414 15.88 -18.31 2.98
N ASN A 415 17.00 -18.32 2.23
CA ASN A 415 17.05 -18.34 0.76
C ASN A 415 16.38 -17.15 0.01
N VAL A 416 15.88 -16.12 0.70
CA VAL A 416 15.37 -14.89 0.06
C VAL A 416 16.54 -14.04 -0.44
N ASN A 417 17.17 -14.47 -1.54
CA ASN A 417 18.39 -13.87 -2.12
C ASN A 417 18.15 -13.02 -3.37
N HIS A 418 16.92 -12.60 -3.65
CA HIS A 418 16.60 -11.77 -4.83
C HIS A 418 15.40 -10.89 -4.46
N ALA A 419 15.64 -9.95 -3.55
CA ALA A 419 14.61 -9.20 -2.84
C ALA A 419 14.56 -7.74 -3.29
N ASP A 420 13.40 -7.33 -3.81
CA ASP A 420 13.05 -5.96 -4.17
C ASP A 420 11.99 -5.47 -3.15
N VAL A 421 12.38 -4.53 -2.30
CA VAL A 421 11.57 -4.04 -1.17
C VAL A 421 11.42 -2.53 -1.29
N GLY A 422 10.57 -2.11 -2.23
CA GLY A 422 10.41 -0.72 -2.69
C GLY A 422 9.13 0.00 -2.20
N TRP A 423 9.21 1.30 -1.88
CA TRP A 423 8.04 2.18 -1.70
C TRP A 423 7.01 1.77 -0.61
N ASN A 424 7.40 0.99 0.39
CA ASN A 424 6.47 0.55 1.44
C ASN A 424 6.37 1.58 2.58
N ASN A 425 5.20 1.67 3.20
CA ASN A 425 5.00 2.42 4.45
C ASN A 425 4.88 1.43 5.61
N ILE A 426 5.75 1.55 6.62
CA ILE A 426 5.83 0.64 7.77
C ILE A 426 5.89 1.49 9.05
N GLY A 427 4.88 1.42 9.92
CA GLY A 427 4.95 2.16 11.19
C GLY A 427 3.65 2.42 11.96
N GLN A 428 2.52 2.30 11.28
CA GLN A 428 1.31 2.98 11.74
C GLN A 428 0.60 2.21 12.87
N ASN A 429 0.51 2.82 14.07
CA ASN A 429 -0.23 2.31 15.24
C ASN A 429 0.31 0.98 15.83
N PHE A 430 1.64 0.87 15.88
CA PHE A 430 2.38 -0.33 16.26
C PHE A 430 2.54 -0.56 17.77
N LYS A 431 2.75 -1.84 18.15
CA LYS A 431 2.79 -2.29 19.55
C LYS A 431 3.79 -3.45 19.76
N GLY A 432 5.00 -3.18 20.23
CA GLY A 432 5.81 -4.19 20.93
C GLY A 432 6.37 -5.38 20.11
N TYR A 433 6.31 -5.37 18.77
CA TYR A 433 7.24 -6.20 17.97
C TYR A 433 8.66 -5.63 18.08
N CYS A 434 9.66 -6.29 17.50
CA CYS A 434 11.03 -5.74 17.45
C CYS A 434 11.34 -4.96 16.15
N ARG A 435 11.61 -5.65 15.05
CA ARG A 435 12.18 -5.04 13.82
C ARG A 435 11.15 -4.70 12.75
N SER A 436 11.38 -3.62 12.03
CA SER A 436 10.42 -3.10 11.04
C SER A 436 10.61 -3.78 9.67
N ILE A 437 11.84 -3.87 9.16
CA ILE A 437 12.26 -4.80 8.11
C ILE A 437 13.46 -5.61 8.62
N MET A 438 13.43 -6.93 8.44
CA MET A 438 14.54 -7.82 8.80
C MET A 438 14.89 -8.78 7.65
N PHE A 439 16.19 -8.97 7.43
CA PHE A 439 16.79 -10.00 6.60
C PHE A 439 17.67 -10.90 7.47
N HIS A 440 17.22 -12.13 7.72
CA HIS A 440 17.93 -13.09 8.58
C HIS A 440 17.67 -14.52 8.14
N ALA A 441 18.72 -15.20 7.68
CA ALA A 441 18.64 -16.61 7.30
C ALA A 441 18.54 -17.50 8.54
N THR A 442 17.32 -17.90 8.91
CA THR A 442 17.07 -18.88 10.00
C THR A 442 17.81 -20.20 9.74
N THR A 443 17.90 -20.59 8.47
CA THR A 443 18.66 -21.75 8.02
C THR A 443 19.39 -21.44 6.70
N GLY A 444 20.34 -22.30 6.32
CA GLY A 444 21.03 -22.19 5.03
C GLY A 444 22.25 -21.25 5.09
N ALA A 445 22.34 -20.35 4.12
CA ALA A 445 23.47 -19.45 3.94
C ALA A 445 23.02 -17.97 3.97
N ASN A 446 23.96 -17.08 4.31
CA ASN A 446 23.75 -15.63 4.29
C ASN A 446 23.17 -15.14 2.94
N LEU A 447 22.23 -14.22 3.04
CA LEU A 447 21.46 -13.64 1.94
C LEU A 447 22.29 -12.62 1.13
N TYR A 448 21.93 -12.40 -0.12
CA TYR A 448 22.58 -11.48 -1.06
C TYR A 448 21.56 -11.01 -2.11
N ASP A 449 21.94 -10.09 -3.01
CA ASP A 449 21.07 -9.51 -4.07
C ASP A 449 19.74 -8.96 -3.48
N LEU A 450 19.91 -8.05 -2.51
CA LEU A 450 18.85 -7.41 -1.72
C LEU A 450 18.85 -5.90 -1.96
N HIS A 451 17.69 -5.35 -2.33
CA HIS A 451 17.47 -3.92 -2.55
C HIS A 451 16.31 -3.45 -1.66
N VAL A 452 16.60 -2.57 -0.71
CA VAL A 452 15.60 -2.00 0.21
C VAL A 452 15.50 -0.50 -0.04
N HIS A 453 14.43 -0.03 -0.67
CA HIS A 453 14.43 1.35 -1.17
C HIS A 453 13.11 2.10 -1.11
N ASP A 454 13.21 3.43 -1.08
CA ASP A 454 12.07 4.37 -1.10
C ASP A 454 11.03 4.12 0.02
N ASN A 455 11.38 3.37 1.07
CA ASN A 455 10.44 3.01 2.14
C ASN A 455 10.33 4.13 3.19
N VAL A 456 9.12 4.38 3.66
CA VAL A 456 8.84 5.26 4.80
C VAL A 456 8.62 4.40 6.04
N ILE A 457 9.58 4.44 6.97
CA ILE A 457 9.58 3.65 8.20
C ILE A 457 9.47 4.57 9.41
N THR A 458 8.46 4.36 10.26
CA THR A 458 8.16 5.25 11.40
C THR A 458 7.80 4.47 12.66
N GLY A 459 8.16 4.97 13.84
CA GLY A 459 7.66 4.42 15.11
C GLY A 459 8.15 3.00 15.45
N GLY A 460 9.32 2.61 14.95
CA GLY A 460 9.91 1.28 15.16
C GLY A 460 10.35 1.06 16.61
N TYR A 461 10.13 -0.14 17.14
CA TYR A 461 10.43 -0.48 18.53
C TYR A 461 11.91 -0.87 18.75
N CYS A 462 12.46 -1.73 17.88
CA CYS A 462 13.89 -2.00 17.72
C CYS A 462 14.33 -1.42 16.34
N ASP A 463 15.16 -2.17 15.60
CA ASP A 463 15.68 -1.80 14.29
C ASP A 463 14.64 -1.33 13.26
N GLY A 464 15.06 -0.34 12.45
CA GLY A 464 14.36 0.06 11.23
C GLY A 464 14.56 -0.96 10.11
N ILE A 465 15.79 -1.06 9.60
CA ILE A 465 16.20 -2.04 8.58
C ILE A 465 17.37 -2.87 9.14
N GLY A 466 17.17 -4.17 9.34
CA GLY A 466 18.21 -5.10 9.80
C GLY A 466 18.70 -6.04 8.70
N PHE A 467 19.99 -5.96 8.35
CA PHE A 467 20.69 -6.91 7.48
C PHE A 467 21.52 -7.88 8.33
N ALA A 468 20.87 -8.87 8.97
CA ALA A 468 21.49 -9.63 10.05
C ALA A 468 22.31 -10.86 9.61
N SER A 469 21.94 -11.51 8.50
CA SER A 469 22.77 -12.56 7.88
C SER A 469 22.87 -12.34 6.38
N VAL A 470 23.71 -11.37 6.00
CA VAL A 470 23.99 -11.03 4.59
C VAL A 470 25.43 -11.34 4.18
N ASP A 471 25.70 -11.48 2.89
CA ASP A 471 27.04 -11.62 2.32
C ASP A 471 27.15 -10.87 0.97
N PRO A 472 27.43 -9.55 1.02
CA PRO A 472 27.55 -8.68 -0.16
C PRO A 472 28.64 -9.08 -1.18
N SER A 473 29.46 -10.10 -0.88
CA SER A 473 30.42 -10.66 -1.85
C SER A 473 29.77 -11.56 -2.92
N LYS A 474 28.54 -12.03 -2.69
CA LYS A 474 27.80 -12.90 -3.62
C LYS A 474 26.84 -12.17 -4.57
N GLY A 475 26.38 -10.98 -4.16
CA GLY A 475 25.40 -10.15 -4.87
C GLY A 475 25.22 -8.83 -4.12
N VAL A 476 24.54 -7.85 -4.73
CA VAL A 476 24.40 -6.51 -4.13
C VAL A 476 23.60 -6.61 -2.83
N VAL A 477 23.95 -5.84 -1.81
CA VAL A 477 23.09 -5.65 -0.62
C VAL A 477 23.07 -4.18 -0.32
N GLU A 478 21.91 -3.55 -0.45
CA GLU A 478 21.82 -2.10 -0.36
C GLU A 478 20.50 -1.56 0.20
N ALA A 479 20.60 -0.37 0.80
CA ALA A 479 19.45 0.42 1.23
C ALA A 479 19.58 1.85 0.71
N TYR A 480 18.56 2.37 0.01
CA TYR A 480 18.60 3.73 -0.52
C TYR A 480 17.26 4.45 -0.60
N ASN A 481 17.27 5.79 -0.60
CA ASN A 481 16.05 6.63 -0.57
C ASN A 481 15.09 6.35 0.62
N ASN A 482 15.46 5.52 1.61
CA ASN A 482 14.56 5.21 2.72
C ASN A 482 14.50 6.39 3.71
N VAL A 483 13.31 6.61 4.24
CA VAL A 483 13.00 7.67 5.22
C VAL A 483 12.63 6.99 6.54
N LEU A 484 13.57 6.98 7.48
CA LEU A 484 13.44 6.37 8.80
C LEU A 484 13.27 7.47 9.85
N SER A 485 12.18 7.46 10.63
CA SER A 485 12.05 8.39 11.76
C SER A 485 11.42 7.80 13.02
N HIS A 486 11.85 8.26 14.19
CA HIS A 486 11.33 7.81 15.48
C HIS A 486 11.49 6.27 15.59
N ILE A 487 12.73 5.79 15.52
CA ILE A 487 13.11 4.37 15.49
C ILE A 487 13.85 3.99 16.78
N ALA A 488 13.71 2.72 17.20
CA ALA A 488 14.14 2.22 18.49
C ALA A 488 13.49 2.95 19.68
N LEU A 489 12.15 2.97 19.69
CA LEU A 489 11.32 3.66 20.68
C LEU A 489 11.06 2.88 21.99
N ALA A 490 11.47 1.61 22.10
CA ALA A 490 11.49 0.90 23.38
C ALA A 490 12.29 -0.40 23.29
N SER A 491 13.22 -0.60 24.23
CA SER A 491 13.92 -1.87 24.42
C SER A 491 12.94 -3.03 24.62
N ASN A 492 13.17 -4.17 23.95
CA ASN A 492 12.25 -5.29 24.03
C ASN A 492 12.27 -5.93 25.45
N PRO A 493 11.10 -6.14 26.09
CA PRO A 493 11.04 -6.66 27.47
C PRO A 493 11.50 -8.12 27.62
N TYR A 494 11.74 -8.82 26.51
CA TYR A 494 12.24 -10.20 26.47
C TYR A 494 13.76 -10.28 26.17
N GLY A 495 14.47 -9.16 26.17
CA GLY A 495 15.93 -9.08 26.20
C GLY A 495 16.56 -8.25 25.09
N VAL A 496 17.85 -7.96 25.25
CA VAL A 496 18.65 -7.06 24.38
C VAL A 496 18.49 -7.43 22.90
N ALA A 497 18.28 -6.41 22.08
CA ALA A 497 18.28 -6.44 20.63
C ALA A 497 18.95 -5.15 20.13
N ASN A 498 19.37 -5.12 18.87
CA ASN A 498 19.80 -3.88 18.23
C ASN A 498 18.66 -2.85 18.21
N GLU A 499 19.04 -1.59 18.40
CA GLU A 499 18.19 -0.43 18.63
C GLU A 499 18.61 0.69 17.63
N VAL A 500 18.80 0.34 16.35
CA VAL A 500 19.46 1.17 15.31
C VAL A 500 18.53 1.49 14.13
N GLY A 501 18.73 2.63 13.45
CA GLY A 501 18.05 2.95 12.19
C GLY A 501 18.27 1.88 11.11
N ILE A 502 19.51 1.73 10.63
CA ILE A 502 19.92 0.66 9.69
C ILE A 502 21.12 -0.10 10.28
N ALA A 503 20.94 -1.40 10.51
CA ALA A 503 21.93 -2.28 11.13
C ALA A 503 22.46 -3.36 10.16
N VAL A 504 23.74 -3.70 10.27
CA VAL A 504 24.37 -4.85 9.59
C VAL A 504 25.00 -5.76 10.65
N ASN A 505 24.59 -7.04 10.69
CA ASN A 505 25.07 -7.98 11.72
C ASN A 505 25.68 -9.23 11.07
N SER A 506 26.22 -10.12 11.91
CA SER A 506 26.60 -11.49 11.55
C SER A 506 25.91 -12.50 12.46
N ASP A 507 24.59 -12.65 12.30
CA ASP A 507 23.76 -13.63 13.02
C ASP A 507 22.94 -14.46 12.00
N PRO A 508 23.14 -15.79 11.89
CA PRO A 508 24.24 -16.54 12.49
C PRO A 508 25.61 -16.11 11.93
N ALA A 509 26.68 -16.39 12.68
CA ALA A 509 28.06 -16.03 12.35
C ALA A 509 28.67 -16.88 11.21
N GLY A 510 28.10 -16.76 10.01
CA GLY A 510 28.67 -17.26 8.76
C GLY A 510 29.79 -16.37 8.23
N SER A 511 30.57 -16.88 7.27
CA SER A 511 31.62 -16.12 6.59
C SER A 511 31.01 -15.11 5.61
N SER A 512 30.67 -13.92 6.11
CA SER A 512 30.23 -12.76 5.32
C SER A 512 31.43 -11.92 4.88
N SER A 513 31.39 -11.36 3.67
CA SER A 513 32.41 -10.41 3.19
C SER A 513 31.85 -9.43 2.15
N GLY A 514 32.66 -8.45 1.72
CA GLY A 514 32.15 -7.28 1.00
C GLY A 514 31.54 -6.25 1.97
N ALA A 515 30.72 -5.33 1.45
CA ALA A 515 30.08 -4.30 2.27
C ALA A 515 28.68 -3.92 1.77
N VAL A 516 27.76 -3.73 2.70
CA VAL A 516 26.41 -3.21 2.43
C VAL A 516 26.51 -1.76 1.99
N GLN A 517 25.83 -1.40 0.90
CA GLN A 517 25.81 -0.04 0.36
C GLN A 517 24.58 0.69 0.89
N VAL A 518 24.76 1.66 1.79
CA VAL A 518 23.65 2.45 2.33
C VAL A 518 23.83 3.89 1.86
N TYR A 519 22.93 4.37 1.00
CA TYR A 519 23.12 5.66 0.34
C TYR A 519 21.83 6.44 0.10
N ASN A 520 21.89 7.77 0.13
CA ASN A 520 20.71 8.62 -0.05
C ASN A 520 19.54 8.26 0.91
N ASN A 521 19.79 7.79 2.13
CA ASN A 521 18.75 7.59 3.14
C ASN A 521 18.64 8.82 4.06
N THR A 522 17.47 9.03 4.65
CA THR A 522 17.23 10.04 5.69
C THR A 522 16.83 9.34 6.98
N VAL A 523 17.68 9.41 8.01
CA VAL A 523 17.44 8.82 9.34
C VAL A 523 17.36 9.92 10.40
N VAL A 524 16.27 9.96 11.17
CA VAL A 524 15.95 11.03 12.13
C VAL A 524 15.43 10.43 13.43
N ASP A 525 15.89 10.89 14.61
CA ASP A 525 15.40 10.40 15.92
C ASP A 525 15.41 8.85 15.99
N ALA A 526 16.61 8.27 15.89
CA ALA A 526 16.82 6.82 15.88
C ALA A 526 17.79 6.41 17.00
N GLY A 527 17.41 5.41 17.79
CA GLY A 527 18.22 4.94 18.93
C GLY A 527 17.94 5.64 20.25
N GLN A 528 16.74 6.22 20.43
CA GLN A 528 16.36 6.94 21.65
C GLN A 528 16.39 6.03 22.90
N TYR A 529 16.01 4.76 22.76
CA TYR A 529 16.13 3.75 23.81
C TYR A 529 17.30 2.83 23.50
N ALA A 530 18.16 2.62 24.51
CA ALA A 530 19.35 1.79 24.40
C ALA A 530 19.53 0.89 25.63
N THR A 531 19.68 -0.41 25.42
CA THR A 531 20.04 -1.41 26.45
C THR A 531 21.53 -1.79 26.42
N GLY A 532 22.38 -0.80 26.16
CA GLY A 532 23.83 -0.95 26.14
C GLY A 532 24.47 0.06 25.18
N HIS A 533 25.18 -0.46 24.18
CA HIS A 533 25.86 0.33 23.15
C HIS A 533 25.17 0.27 21.76
N GLN A 534 24.04 -0.42 21.67
CA GLN A 534 23.46 -0.91 20.42
C GLN A 534 22.50 0.07 19.71
N ASN A 535 22.77 1.37 19.78
CA ASN A 535 21.85 2.39 19.29
C ASN A 535 22.50 3.35 18.28
N GLY A 536 21.71 3.92 17.37
CA GLY A 536 22.16 5.00 16.47
C GLY A 536 21.41 5.10 15.14
N CYS A 537 21.87 5.95 14.21
CA CYS A 537 21.36 5.97 12.84
C CYS A 537 21.80 4.73 12.05
N PHE A 538 23.08 4.35 12.18
CA PHE A 538 23.69 3.25 11.45
C PHE A 538 24.57 2.40 12.39
N GLY A 539 24.73 1.10 12.14
CA GLY A 539 25.52 0.22 13.01
C GLY A 539 26.02 -1.06 12.35
N VAL A 540 27.13 -1.59 12.86
CA VAL A 540 27.73 -2.87 12.45
C VAL A 540 28.11 -3.70 13.68
N VAL A 541 27.50 -4.87 13.88
CA VAL A 541 27.73 -5.68 15.10
C VAL A 541 29.01 -6.50 15.02
N THR A 542 30.16 -5.84 15.19
CA THR A 542 31.48 -6.39 15.56
C THR A 542 32.14 -7.44 14.65
N ALA A 543 31.44 -7.99 13.65
CA ALA A 543 31.94 -8.94 12.67
C ALA A 543 31.01 -8.98 11.44
N GLY A 544 31.50 -9.53 10.32
CA GLY A 544 30.74 -9.74 9.09
C GLY A 544 30.99 -8.68 8.01
N ALA A 545 29.94 -8.36 7.24
CA ALA A 545 30.00 -7.40 6.15
C ALA A 545 30.35 -5.98 6.65
N GLY A 546 31.14 -5.24 5.86
CA GLY A 546 31.35 -3.82 6.09
C GLY A 546 30.13 -2.98 5.75
N LEU A 547 30.21 -1.68 6.03
CA LEU A 547 29.16 -0.71 5.76
C LEU A 547 29.72 0.52 5.04
N VAL A 548 29.17 0.86 3.87
CA VAL A 548 29.56 2.03 3.08
C VAL A 548 28.43 3.04 3.07
N LEU A 549 28.67 4.22 3.66
CA LEU A 549 27.70 5.30 3.81
C LEU A 549 28.00 6.44 2.82
N THR A 550 27.11 6.67 1.84
CA THR A 550 27.26 7.76 0.86
C THR A 550 25.98 8.60 0.78
N ASN A 551 26.06 9.93 0.83
CA ASN A 551 24.89 10.81 0.68
C ASN A 551 23.76 10.58 1.70
N ASN A 552 23.98 10.03 2.89
CA ASN A 552 22.90 9.86 3.88
C ASN A 552 22.76 11.07 4.80
N ILE A 553 21.53 11.37 5.25
CA ILE A 553 21.29 12.23 6.41
C ILE A 553 21.14 11.36 7.66
N CYS A 554 21.85 11.71 8.72
CA CYS A 554 21.57 11.30 10.09
C CYS A 554 21.33 12.56 10.95
N SER A 555 20.17 12.62 11.61
CA SER A 555 19.71 13.78 12.39
C SER A 555 19.23 13.35 13.78
N GLN A 556 20.14 13.43 14.77
CA GLN A 556 19.92 13.04 16.17
C GLN A 556 20.27 14.21 17.09
N THR A 557 19.27 14.93 17.59
CA THR A 557 19.48 16.13 18.42
C THR A 557 19.79 15.83 19.89
N SER A 558 19.71 14.56 20.29
CA SER A 558 19.91 14.07 21.65
C SER A 558 21.31 13.46 21.80
N SER A 559 22.04 13.82 22.85
CA SER A 559 23.38 13.26 23.11
C SER A 559 23.38 11.82 23.63
N ALA A 560 22.21 11.19 23.72
CA ALA A 560 22.07 9.75 23.99
C ALA A 560 22.04 8.91 22.70
N GLU A 561 21.80 9.53 21.55
CA GLU A 561 21.66 8.91 20.24
C GLU A 561 22.92 9.19 19.40
N PRO A 562 23.84 8.23 19.25
CA PRO A 562 25.05 8.44 18.47
C PRO A 562 24.80 8.22 16.97
N TYR A 563 25.54 8.95 16.13
CA TYR A 563 25.45 8.82 14.67
C TYR A 563 25.75 7.39 14.17
N ILE A 564 26.64 6.68 14.86
CA ILE A 564 27.08 5.32 14.56
C ILE A 564 27.05 4.49 15.87
N GLU A 565 26.56 3.25 15.80
CA GLU A 565 26.52 2.29 16.92
C GLU A 565 27.91 2.11 17.54
N SER A 566 27.98 2.20 18.88
CA SER A 566 29.25 2.22 19.61
C SER A 566 29.92 0.84 19.61
N GLY A 567 31.03 0.71 18.90
CA GLY A 567 31.71 -0.57 18.64
C GLY A 567 31.60 -1.05 17.20
N SER A 568 30.97 -0.27 16.30
CA SER A 568 30.94 -0.57 14.87
C SER A 568 32.34 -0.58 14.25
N GLU A 569 32.68 -1.70 13.60
CA GLU A 569 33.89 -1.85 12.79
C GLU A 569 33.54 -1.86 11.29
N ASN A 570 34.55 -1.70 10.42
CA ASN A 570 34.41 -1.75 8.95
C ASN A 570 33.38 -0.76 8.34
N VAL A 571 33.08 0.34 9.03
CA VAL A 571 32.28 1.46 8.52
C VAL A 571 33.18 2.45 7.76
N SER A 572 32.72 2.92 6.60
CA SER A 572 33.40 3.92 5.77
C SER A 572 32.39 4.73 4.95
N GLY A 573 32.81 5.84 4.33
CA GLY A 573 31.87 6.67 3.57
C GLY A 573 32.36 8.05 3.14
N THR A 574 31.49 8.80 2.47
CA THR A 574 31.72 10.19 2.06
C THR A 574 30.39 10.94 1.88
N ASN A 575 30.41 12.27 2.05
CA ASN A 575 29.28 13.16 1.73
C ASN A 575 28.00 12.85 2.52
N ASN A 576 28.10 12.36 3.75
CA ASN A 576 26.93 12.23 4.61
C ASN A 576 26.75 13.51 5.45
N LEU A 577 25.50 13.79 5.82
CA LEU A 577 25.14 14.90 6.71
C LEU A 577 24.87 14.35 8.11
N TRP A 578 25.56 14.90 9.09
CA TRP A 578 25.58 14.47 10.48
C TRP A 578 25.15 15.64 11.37
N PHE A 579 23.89 15.67 11.77
CA PHE A 579 23.32 16.81 12.51
C PHE A 579 22.85 16.46 13.92
N GLY A 580 23.21 17.33 14.85
CA GLY A 580 22.74 17.30 16.23
C GLY A 580 23.89 17.12 17.22
N ALA A 581 23.79 16.11 18.08
CA ALA A 581 24.56 16.01 19.31
C ALA A 581 25.82 15.11 19.23
N GLY A 582 26.61 15.27 18.17
CA GLY A 582 27.88 14.55 18.00
C GLY A 582 28.84 15.19 17.01
N THR A 583 30.09 14.72 17.00
CA THR A 583 31.06 15.02 15.94
C THR A 583 30.85 14.07 14.76
N SER A 584 30.90 14.59 13.53
CA SER A 584 30.89 13.76 12.33
C SER A 584 32.02 12.70 12.35
N PRO A 585 31.78 11.46 11.87
CA PRO A 585 32.79 10.40 11.90
C PRO A 585 34.07 10.80 11.13
N SER A 586 35.23 10.51 11.72
CA SER A 586 36.54 10.91 11.16
C SER A 586 36.96 10.15 9.89
N TRP A 587 36.23 9.10 9.52
CA TRP A 587 36.39 8.38 8.26
C TRP A 587 35.57 8.98 7.11
N ASP A 588 34.59 9.86 7.38
CA ASP A 588 33.85 10.54 6.32
C ASP A 588 34.78 11.58 5.68
N ALA A 589 35.05 11.42 4.38
CA ALA A 589 35.98 12.31 3.68
C ALA A 589 35.41 13.71 3.42
N ARG A 590 34.09 13.90 3.48
CA ARG A 590 33.37 15.14 3.12
C ARG A 590 32.08 15.34 3.94
N PRO A 591 32.12 15.31 5.29
CA PRO A 591 30.91 15.41 6.10
C PRO A 591 30.28 16.81 6.04
N VAL A 592 28.95 16.86 6.10
CA VAL A 592 28.19 18.10 6.34
C VAL A 592 27.67 18.07 7.79
N SER A 593 28.07 19.04 8.61
CA SER A 593 27.78 19.05 10.06
C SER A 593 26.73 20.09 10.48
N THR A 594 25.78 20.40 9.59
CA THR A 594 24.79 21.49 9.73
C THR A 594 23.36 20.97 9.62
N ASN A 595 22.39 21.71 10.19
CA ASN A 595 20.97 21.33 10.17
C ASN A 595 20.48 21.09 8.73
N PRO A 596 19.87 19.92 8.41
CA PRO A 596 19.40 19.58 7.06
C PRO A 596 18.23 20.45 6.58
N ALA A 597 17.66 21.31 7.44
CA ALA A 597 16.57 22.22 7.12
C ALA A 597 15.35 21.51 6.48
N PHE A 598 14.88 20.44 7.13
CA PHE A 598 13.64 19.76 6.75
C PHE A 598 12.44 20.70 6.78
N VAL A 599 11.43 20.46 5.94
CA VAL A 599 10.18 21.24 5.91
C VAL A 599 9.43 21.20 7.25
N SER A 600 9.46 20.07 7.99
CA SER A 600 8.97 19.99 9.37
C SER A 600 9.58 18.81 10.15
N THR A 601 9.08 18.53 11.37
CA THR A 601 9.46 17.34 12.14
C THR A 601 8.80 16.04 11.68
N THR A 602 7.84 16.12 10.75
CA THR A 602 7.13 14.96 10.16
C THR A 602 7.04 15.03 8.63
N ASN A 603 7.82 15.92 8.03
CA ASN A 603 8.05 15.99 6.59
C ASN A 603 9.53 16.34 6.39
N PHE A 604 10.26 15.41 5.78
CA PHE A 604 11.71 15.44 5.64
C PHE A 604 12.17 15.90 4.24
N ASP A 605 11.25 16.39 3.40
CA ASP A 605 11.55 17.26 2.25
C ASP A 605 12.57 18.34 2.65
N LEU A 606 13.49 18.69 1.75
CA LEU A 606 14.49 19.73 1.98
C LEU A 606 13.92 21.14 1.71
N GLN A 607 14.13 22.08 2.63
CA GLN A 607 13.87 23.50 2.33
C GLN A 607 14.91 24.02 1.32
N SER A 608 14.53 25.01 0.50
CA SER A 608 15.37 25.57 -0.57
C SER A 608 16.66 26.28 -0.11
N ASN A 609 16.87 26.41 1.21
CA ASN A 609 18.09 26.90 1.85
C ASN A 609 18.89 25.78 2.55
N SER A 610 18.53 24.51 2.35
CA SER A 610 19.16 23.37 3.01
C SER A 610 20.62 23.19 2.58
N PRO A 611 21.54 22.90 3.53
CA PRO A 611 22.93 22.57 3.23
C PRO A 611 23.12 21.14 2.70
N ALA A 612 22.05 20.34 2.63
CA ALA A 612 22.07 19.02 2.01
C ALA A 612 21.99 19.10 0.47
N LEU A 613 21.33 20.13 -0.06
CA LEU A 613 21.16 20.38 -1.49
C LEU A 613 22.52 20.54 -2.18
N LYS A 614 22.77 19.77 -3.24
CA LYS A 614 23.99 19.85 -4.07
C LYS A 614 25.30 19.63 -3.28
N ALA A 615 25.22 18.93 -2.16
CA ALA A 615 26.36 18.56 -1.32
C ALA A 615 26.74 17.06 -1.40
N GLY A 616 25.95 16.26 -2.12
CA GLY A 616 26.18 14.84 -2.33
C GLY A 616 27.32 14.51 -3.31
N SER A 617 27.57 13.22 -3.47
CA SER A 617 28.55 12.62 -4.36
C SER A 617 27.88 11.74 -5.41
N THR A 618 28.36 11.81 -6.65
CA THR A 618 27.97 10.90 -7.74
C THR A 618 28.67 9.53 -7.67
N SER A 619 29.50 9.26 -6.66
CA SER A 619 30.20 7.98 -6.49
C SER A 619 29.29 6.78 -6.22
N LYS A 620 28.14 7.01 -5.56
CA LYS A 620 27.06 6.04 -5.34
C LYS A 620 25.79 6.83 -5.01
N LEU A 621 24.79 6.74 -5.89
CA LEU A 621 23.50 7.42 -5.76
C LEU A 621 22.39 6.61 -6.45
N SER A 622 21.14 6.93 -6.11
CA SER A 622 19.93 6.55 -6.83
C SER A 622 19.73 7.48 -8.04
N ALA A 623 19.07 7.00 -9.10
CA ALA A 623 18.80 7.83 -10.29
C ALA A 623 17.71 8.90 -10.02
N THR A 624 16.79 8.59 -9.11
CA THR A 624 15.74 9.46 -8.62
C THR A 624 15.77 9.54 -7.10
N ASP A 625 15.09 10.53 -6.54
CA ASP A 625 14.77 10.59 -5.11
C ASP A 625 13.56 9.69 -4.75
N VAL A 626 13.12 9.75 -3.49
CA VAL A 626 11.97 8.99 -2.96
C VAL A 626 10.61 9.39 -3.55
N LEU A 627 10.52 10.54 -4.23
CA LEU A 627 9.33 11.05 -4.92
C LEU A 627 9.42 10.86 -6.45
N GLY A 628 10.47 10.17 -6.94
CA GLY A 628 10.71 9.96 -8.37
C GLY A 628 11.38 11.12 -9.10
N ASP A 629 11.75 12.21 -8.40
CA ASP A 629 12.40 13.38 -9.01
C ASP A 629 13.86 13.05 -9.36
N VAL A 630 14.32 13.50 -10.54
CA VAL A 630 15.63 13.10 -11.10
C VAL A 630 16.77 13.84 -10.41
N ARG A 631 17.74 13.10 -9.85
CA ARG A 631 18.88 13.70 -9.15
C ARG A 631 19.86 14.42 -10.10
N PRO A 632 20.27 15.66 -9.78
CA PRO A 632 21.26 16.43 -10.54
C PRO A 632 22.70 16.03 -10.17
N ASP A 633 23.69 16.68 -10.82
CA ASP A 633 25.11 16.59 -10.44
C ASP A 633 25.62 17.99 -9.98
N PRO A 634 26.13 18.14 -8.74
CA PRO A 634 26.05 17.16 -7.65
C PRO A 634 24.62 17.05 -7.08
N PRO A 635 24.23 15.87 -6.54
CA PRO A 635 22.90 15.63 -5.98
C PRO A 635 22.76 16.18 -4.55
N ALA A 636 21.56 16.11 -3.99
CA ALA A 636 21.33 16.28 -2.57
C ALA A 636 21.86 15.10 -1.75
N ILE A 637 22.08 15.38 -0.46
CA ILE A 637 22.27 14.39 0.60
C ILE A 637 20.89 14.05 1.17
N GLY A 638 20.59 12.76 1.34
CA GLY A 638 19.33 12.25 1.89
C GLY A 638 18.41 11.62 0.84
N ALA A 639 17.21 11.26 1.28
CA ALA A 639 16.19 10.59 0.49
C ALA A 639 15.48 11.48 -0.53
N TYR A 640 15.47 12.80 -0.31
CA TYR A 640 14.83 13.82 -1.14
C TYR A 640 15.87 14.57 -1.99
N GLU A 641 15.42 15.44 -2.90
CA GLU A 641 16.25 16.39 -3.67
C GLU A 641 15.86 17.87 -3.44
#